data_AF-A0A4R4A5L2-F1
#
_entry.id   AF-A0A4R4A5L2-F1
#
_cell.length_a   1.000
_cell.length_b   1.000
_cell.length_c   1.000
_cell.angle_alpha   90.00
_cell.angle_beta   90.00
_cell.angle_gamma   90.00
#
_symmetry.space_group_name_H-M   'P 1'
#
loop_
_entity.id
_entity.type
_entity.pdbx_description
1 polymer ?
#
loop_
_entity_poly.entity_id
_entity_poly.type
_entity_poly.pdbx_seq_one_letter_code
_entity_poly.pdbx_strand_id
1 'polypeptide(L)'
;MSVVPPVPSTPHHLWSVTRRLSALLLLAALIPFLLRFPAIAPWLALGLALYLLVLLRDPDAWLVVVPVALPLLQLAPWSGWLFVDAFDALLLCTLAAGLWHGGGGGRVRPSAGARLLLLLLMVLAAIGCWRGLGGAWPQLDANALVSYYSPLNALRLTKGLVWALLLYPLWLAARGRDPVRAERRFIAGVLIGLLGVALVVVWERGVLHQLIFFEGPYALLGTLLDFSTAYRVTALFADMHVGGGAIDGYLSLAWPFAVLALLMARSRWWEGLAAIVLLGACYAMVVTFSRGVYLGFLAVVAAALLLGYWRQRRVLSRGAALLTLAALAGSAAMALWSFRSGGMLAMSCALLALVVAALPGWLAGLGVSVRRLDWLSGAVVLALAGLAAHGAATSKWTSLPLPLAMAIVVAGVALLAVIGWRLERDWGARLAPRHRILAMMLWCVVLGAFIPSLFGSRMEARFAEAGSDLQARLTHWQEALAVVPADWPDRLLGIGAGRFPERYLWTRRDPQAFGTLGIGSEAGNRYLRLSGARGMRLGQRVRLRPNTAYRLRLTVRTEAPELKLQLRLCHRQMIAPSEWNPRCVTFSPMVTDTEGAWRALEFVFDSANLGSFEQALRAPLLLTLANRREYRLLEQPQTLVDIDDVSLQRLEGGRELVRNGDFGAGIDHWLSYSDFDHQRWHTDNLWVHLLVERGLLGLAVLLLLLLVASRGLLAGRVVSPAFGITVWLALLGFLAVGTFGTLLDAPRVALLFYLLALMGLPLQVETPPSRRRSVAVEG
;
A
#
# COMPACT_ATOMS: atom_id res chain seq x y z
N MET A 1 -21.85 -61.52 -33.39
CA MET A 1 -21.89 -60.43 -32.39
C MET A 1 -20.54 -60.38 -31.67
N SER A 2 -19.61 -59.56 -32.15
CA SER A 2 -18.34 -59.31 -31.47
C SER A 2 -18.37 -57.87 -30.97
N VAL A 3 -18.59 -57.74 -29.67
CA VAL A 3 -18.62 -56.49 -28.91
C VAL A 3 -17.25 -55.81 -29.04
N VAL A 4 -17.22 -54.66 -29.70
CA VAL A 4 -16.07 -53.74 -29.67
C VAL A 4 -15.98 -53.20 -28.24
N PRO A 5 -14.85 -53.39 -27.52
CA PRO A 5 -14.72 -52.84 -26.18
C PRO A 5 -14.68 -51.30 -26.27
N PRO A 6 -15.23 -50.58 -25.27
CA PRO A 6 -15.16 -49.13 -25.25
C PRO A 6 -13.69 -48.71 -25.15
N VAL A 7 -13.26 -47.85 -26.08
CA VAL A 7 -11.94 -47.20 -26.06
C VAL A 7 -11.75 -46.56 -24.68
N PRO A 8 -10.66 -46.84 -23.94
CA PRO A 8 -10.43 -46.23 -22.63
C PRO A 8 -10.39 -44.71 -22.79
N SER A 9 -11.22 -44.02 -22.01
CA SER A 9 -11.28 -42.56 -21.96
C SER A 9 -9.88 -42.00 -21.75
N THR A 10 -9.36 -41.28 -22.75
CA THR A 10 -8.02 -40.71 -22.70
C THR A 10 -7.80 -39.86 -21.44
N PRO A 11 -6.60 -39.85 -20.83
CA PRO A 11 -6.31 -39.09 -19.62
C PRO A 11 -6.68 -37.60 -19.73
N HIS A 12 -6.62 -37.02 -20.93
CA HIS A 12 -7.00 -35.63 -21.18
C HIS A 12 -8.46 -35.29 -20.85
N HIS A 13 -9.40 -36.25 -20.98
CA HIS A 13 -10.80 -36.02 -20.65
C HIS A 13 -11.02 -35.86 -19.14
N LEU A 14 -10.45 -36.77 -18.34
CA LEU A 14 -10.56 -36.74 -16.87
C LEU A 14 -10.00 -35.45 -16.27
N TRP A 15 -8.83 -34.99 -16.75
CA TRP A 15 -8.23 -33.72 -16.32
C TRP A 15 -9.07 -32.48 -16.70
N SER A 16 -9.86 -32.54 -17.76
CA SER A 16 -10.74 -31.43 -18.15
C SER A 16 -12.00 -31.37 -17.27
N VAL A 17 -12.55 -32.53 -16.92
CA VAL A 17 -13.73 -32.64 -16.05
C VAL A 17 -13.38 -32.18 -14.64
N THR A 18 -12.27 -32.64 -14.06
CA THR A 18 -11.85 -32.22 -12.71
C THR A 18 -11.64 -30.71 -12.60
N ARG A 19 -11.00 -30.08 -13.60
CA ARG A 19 -10.81 -28.61 -13.61
C ARG A 19 -12.13 -27.84 -13.63
N ARG A 20 -13.10 -28.28 -14.45
CA ARG A 20 -14.42 -27.64 -14.51
C ARG A 20 -15.22 -27.85 -13.23
N LEU A 21 -15.15 -29.05 -12.64
CA LEU A 21 -15.76 -29.31 -11.33
C LEU A 21 -15.14 -28.43 -10.24
N SER A 22 -13.82 -28.29 -10.19
CA SER A 22 -13.15 -27.36 -9.27
C SER A 22 -13.57 -25.92 -9.51
N ALA A 23 -13.71 -25.47 -10.75
CA ALA A 23 -14.22 -24.13 -11.06
C ALA A 23 -15.63 -23.92 -10.51
N LEU A 24 -16.53 -24.89 -10.69
CA LEU A 24 -17.90 -24.84 -10.16
C LEU A 24 -17.92 -24.83 -8.62
N LEU A 25 -17.04 -25.59 -7.96
CA LEU A 25 -16.90 -25.58 -6.50
C LEU A 25 -16.43 -24.22 -5.97
N LEU A 26 -15.46 -23.58 -6.64
CA LEU A 26 -15.01 -22.24 -6.26
C LEU A 26 -16.12 -21.20 -6.43
N LEU A 27 -16.92 -21.29 -7.49
CA LEU A 27 -18.09 -20.43 -7.68
C LEU A 27 -19.19 -20.71 -6.65
N ALA A 28 -19.43 -21.97 -6.30
CA ALA A 28 -20.37 -22.35 -5.26
C ALA A 28 -19.97 -21.80 -3.88
N ALA A 29 -18.67 -21.75 -3.58
CA ALA A 29 -18.15 -21.16 -2.35
C ALA A 29 -18.42 -19.63 -2.22
N LEU A 30 -18.66 -18.93 -3.34
CA LEU A 30 -19.02 -17.51 -3.32
C LEU A 30 -20.45 -17.28 -2.82
N ILE A 31 -21.35 -18.27 -2.94
CA ILE A 31 -22.74 -18.14 -2.51
C ILE A 31 -22.84 -17.86 -0.99
N PRO A 32 -22.32 -18.72 -0.09
CA PRO A 32 -22.38 -18.44 1.34
C PRO A 32 -21.60 -17.18 1.74
N PHE A 33 -20.51 -16.86 1.03
CA PHE A 33 -19.78 -15.61 1.24
C PHE A 33 -20.67 -14.40 0.96
N LEU A 34 -21.31 -14.33 -0.20
CA LEU A 34 -22.15 -13.21 -0.61
C LEU A 34 -23.42 -13.08 0.23
N LEU A 35 -23.99 -14.20 0.68
CA LEU A 35 -25.16 -14.21 1.58
C LEU A 35 -24.84 -13.64 2.96
N ARG A 36 -23.60 -13.82 3.45
CA ARG A 36 -23.17 -13.33 4.78
C ARG A 36 -22.45 -11.98 4.73
N PHE A 37 -21.94 -11.55 3.57
CA PHE A 37 -21.12 -10.35 3.48
C PHE A 37 -21.92 -9.11 3.90
N PRO A 38 -21.54 -8.40 4.98
CA PRO A 38 -22.44 -7.45 5.64
C PRO A 38 -22.62 -6.14 4.86
N ALA A 39 -21.69 -5.79 3.96
CA ALA A 39 -21.69 -4.50 3.26
C ALA A 39 -21.93 -4.62 1.76
N ILE A 40 -22.89 -3.86 1.22
CA ILE A 40 -23.13 -3.69 -0.23
C ILE A 40 -23.20 -5.00 -1.03
N ALA A 41 -23.67 -6.10 -0.43
CA ALA A 41 -23.65 -7.44 -1.02
C ALA A 41 -24.30 -7.56 -2.42
N PRO A 42 -25.47 -6.94 -2.71
CA PRO A 42 -26.05 -7.01 -4.05
C PRO A 42 -25.16 -6.39 -5.14
N TRP A 43 -24.52 -5.27 -4.81
CA TRP A 43 -23.59 -4.59 -5.72
C TRP A 43 -22.29 -5.36 -5.90
N LEU A 44 -21.78 -5.98 -4.83
CA LEU A 44 -20.63 -6.87 -4.92
C LEU A 44 -20.95 -8.09 -5.79
N ALA A 45 -22.11 -8.73 -5.59
CA ALA A 45 -22.54 -9.87 -6.41
C ALA A 45 -22.68 -9.49 -7.89
N LEU A 46 -23.32 -8.36 -8.19
CA LEU A 46 -23.42 -7.83 -9.56
C LEU A 46 -22.04 -7.57 -10.17
N GLY A 47 -21.14 -6.92 -9.42
CA GLY A 47 -19.77 -6.65 -9.86
C GLY A 47 -18.98 -7.92 -10.16
N LEU A 48 -19.08 -8.94 -9.29
CA LEU A 48 -18.43 -10.24 -9.48
C LEU A 48 -19.02 -11.01 -10.68
N ALA A 49 -20.34 -10.95 -10.89
CA ALA A 49 -20.99 -11.56 -12.03
C ALA A 49 -20.55 -10.90 -13.35
N LEU A 50 -20.54 -9.57 -13.42
CA LEU A 50 -20.04 -8.84 -14.57
C LEU A 50 -18.56 -9.13 -14.82
N TYR A 51 -17.74 -9.20 -13.78
CA TYR A 51 -16.34 -9.57 -13.89
C TYR A 51 -16.16 -10.99 -14.42
N LEU A 52 -16.95 -11.95 -13.94
CA LEU A 52 -16.92 -13.32 -14.43
C LEU A 52 -17.30 -13.39 -15.92
N LEU A 53 -18.33 -12.65 -16.36
CA LEU A 53 -18.70 -12.54 -17.78
C LEU A 53 -17.55 -11.99 -18.64
N VAL A 54 -16.83 -10.99 -18.14
CA VAL A 54 -15.64 -10.46 -18.82
C VAL A 54 -14.56 -11.54 -18.92
N LEU A 55 -14.29 -12.29 -17.84
CA LEU A 55 -13.28 -13.35 -17.84
C LEU A 55 -13.65 -14.53 -18.74
N LEU A 56 -14.95 -14.86 -18.87
CA LEU A 56 -15.47 -15.87 -19.79
C LEU A 56 -15.25 -15.49 -21.27
N ARG A 57 -15.14 -14.20 -21.57
CA ARG A 57 -14.84 -13.70 -22.91
C ARG A 57 -13.35 -13.47 -23.14
N ASP A 58 -12.66 -12.97 -22.12
CA ASP A 58 -11.24 -12.63 -22.15
C ASP A 58 -10.54 -13.10 -20.86
N PRO A 59 -9.93 -14.29 -20.88
CA PRO A 59 -9.34 -14.89 -19.69
C PRO A 59 -8.07 -14.19 -19.20
N ASP A 60 -7.53 -13.18 -19.90
CA ASP A 60 -6.42 -12.35 -19.37
C ASP A 60 -6.88 -10.99 -18.84
N ALA A 61 -8.19 -10.71 -18.81
CA ALA A 61 -8.71 -9.45 -18.27
C ALA A 61 -8.32 -9.26 -16.78
N TRP A 62 -8.08 -10.34 -16.05
CA TRP A 62 -7.60 -10.29 -14.67
C TRP A 62 -6.25 -9.57 -14.53
N LEU A 63 -5.40 -9.56 -15.57
CA LEU A 63 -4.13 -8.82 -15.55
C LEU A 63 -4.35 -7.31 -15.43
N VAL A 64 -5.54 -6.82 -15.80
CA VAL A 64 -5.94 -5.43 -15.54
C VAL A 64 -6.74 -5.34 -14.24
N VAL A 65 -7.77 -6.17 -14.08
CA VAL A 65 -8.74 -6.02 -12.99
C VAL A 65 -8.12 -6.32 -11.62
N VAL A 66 -7.27 -7.34 -11.48
CA VAL A 66 -6.66 -7.69 -10.18
C VAL A 66 -5.72 -6.58 -9.68
N PRO A 67 -4.76 -6.05 -10.47
CA PRO A 67 -3.95 -4.91 -10.03
C PRO A 67 -4.74 -3.64 -9.73
N VAL A 68 -5.89 -3.42 -10.37
CA VAL A 68 -6.81 -2.30 -10.04
C VAL A 68 -7.54 -2.52 -8.74
N ALA A 69 -8.10 -3.72 -8.54
CA ALA A 69 -8.87 -4.05 -7.36
C ALA A 69 -8.00 -4.16 -6.10
N LEU A 70 -6.72 -4.50 -6.25
CA LEU A 70 -5.79 -4.69 -5.13
C LEU A 70 -5.75 -3.47 -4.18
N PRO A 71 -5.48 -2.24 -4.65
CA PRO A 71 -5.50 -1.05 -3.80
C PRO A 71 -6.89 -0.42 -3.63
N LEU A 72 -7.89 -0.74 -4.47
CA LEU A 72 -9.18 -0.02 -4.49
C LEU A 72 -10.37 -0.78 -3.90
N LEU A 73 -10.36 -2.11 -3.94
CA LEU A 73 -11.48 -2.95 -3.48
C LEU A 73 -11.28 -3.36 -2.02
N GLN A 74 -11.28 -2.42 -1.07
CA GLN A 74 -11.14 -2.74 0.36
C GLN A 74 -12.34 -2.26 1.16
N LEU A 75 -13.24 -3.20 1.46
CA LEU A 75 -14.54 -2.92 2.08
C LEU A 75 -14.56 -3.11 3.60
N ALA A 76 -13.43 -3.47 4.22
CA ALA A 76 -13.32 -3.64 5.68
C ALA A 76 -13.87 -2.44 6.49
N PRO A 77 -13.69 -1.15 6.06
CA PRO A 77 -14.28 -0.01 6.78
C PRO A 77 -15.81 0.06 6.76
N TRP A 78 -16.47 -0.75 5.93
CA TRP A 78 -17.93 -0.88 5.88
C TRP A 78 -18.42 -2.24 6.39
N SER A 79 -17.63 -3.30 6.22
CA SER A 79 -18.01 -4.67 6.58
C SER A 79 -17.50 -5.12 7.95
N GLY A 80 -16.41 -4.55 8.47
CA GLY A 80 -15.69 -5.07 9.65
C GLY A 80 -14.80 -6.28 9.36
N TRP A 81 -14.84 -6.86 8.16
CA TRP A 81 -14.12 -8.10 7.84
C TRP A 81 -12.67 -7.84 7.40
N LEU A 82 -11.71 -8.44 8.10
CA LEU A 82 -10.26 -8.31 7.84
C LEU A 82 -9.59 -9.59 7.30
N PHE A 83 -10.17 -10.77 7.56
CA PHE A 83 -9.55 -12.06 7.26
C PHE A 83 -9.87 -12.54 5.84
N VAL A 84 -11.15 -12.54 5.48
CA VAL A 84 -11.66 -12.84 4.15
C VAL A 84 -12.48 -11.64 3.69
N ASP A 85 -12.17 -11.09 2.53
CA ASP A 85 -12.77 -9.85 2.05
C ASP A 85 -13.24 -9.94 0.59
N ALA A 86 -13.80 -8.82 0.09
CA ALA A 86 -14.31 -8.74 -1.28
C ALA A 86 -13.24 -8.95 -2.37
N PHE A 87 -11.97 -8.68 -2.08
CA PHE A 87 -10.87 -8.92 -3.01
C PHE A 87 -10.57 -10.43 -3.11
N ASP A 88 -10.66 -11.18 -2.01
CA ASP A 88 -10.56 -12.65 -2.04
C ASP A 88 -11.66 -13.27 -2.93
N ALA A 89 -12.90 -12.75 -2.86
CA ALA A 89 -13.99 -13.18 -3.73
C ALA A 89 -13.71 -12.90 -5.23
N LEU A 90 -13.08 -11.76 -5.54
CA LEU A 90 -12.64 -11.43 -6.90
C LEU A 90 -11.54 -12.39 -7.39
N LEU A 91 -10.61 -12.77 -6.53
CA LEU A 91 -9.56 -13.76 -6.85
C LEU A 91 -10.14 -15.16 -7.08
N LEU A 92 -11.16 -15.57 -6.29
CA LEU A 92 -11.90 -16.81 -6.52
C LEU A 92 -12.58 -16.83 -7.90
N CYS A 93 -13.25 -15.75 -8.31
CA CYS A 93 -13.79 -15.63 -9.69
C CYS A 93 -12.69 -15.77 -10.75
N THR A 94 -11.54 -15.13 -10.52
CA THR A 94 -10.38 -15.18 -11.42
C THR A 94 -9.88 -16.61 -11.61
N LEU A 95 -9.75 -17.35 -10.51
CA LEU A 95 -9.29 -18.73 -10.52
C LEU A 95 -10.32 -19.69 -11.13
N ALA A 96 -11.60 -19.52 -10.78
CA ALA A 96 -12.68 -20.32 -11.36
C ALA A 96 -12.70 -20.16 -12.89
N ALA A 97 -12.62 -18.92 -13.40
CA ALA A 97 -12.54 -18.67 -14.83
C ALA A 97 -11.27 -19.26 -15.45
N GLY A 98 -10.10 -19.11 -14.81
CA GLY A 98 -8.84 -19.68 -15.29
C GLY A 98 -8.88 -21.21 -15.42
N LEU A 99 -9.49 -21.88 -14.44
CA LEU A 99 -9.73 -23.33 -14.45
C LEU A 99 -10.74 -23.73 -15.54
N TRP A 100 -11.80 -22.95 -15.73
CA TRP A 100 -12.84 -23.19 -16.72
C TRP A 100 -12.31 -23.18 -18.17
N HIS A 101 -11.47 -22.19 -18.51
CA HIS A 101 -10.81 -22.12 -19.82
C HIS A 101 -9.71 -23.17 -20.00
N GLY A 102 -9.42 -23.95 -18.96
CA GLY A 102 -8.46 -25.03 -19.01
C GLY A 102 -7.01 -24.55 -19.05
N GLY A 103 -6.70 -23.42 -18.40
CA GLY A 103 -5.35 -22.86 -18.20
C GLY A 103 -4.40 -23.27 -19.30
N GLY A 104 -4.59 -22.69 -20.50
CA GLY A 104 -4.16 -23.24 -21.80
C GLY A 104 -2.92 -24.10 -21.71
N GLY A 105 -3.06 -25.41 -22.01
CA GLY A 105 -2.06 -26.47 -21.86
C GLY A 105 -0.64 -25.98 -22.17
N GLY A 106 0.02 -25.48 -21.12
CA GLY A 106 1.12 -24.55 -21.28
C GLY A 106 2.34 -25.26 -21.82
N ARG A 107 2.73 -24.91 -23.05
CA ARG A 107 4.05 -25.23 -23.61
C ARG A 107 5.18 -24.71 -22.74
N VAL A 108 4.91 -23.75 -21.85
CA VAL A 108 5.90 -23.10 -20.97
C VAL A 108 5.62 -23.46 -19.52
N ARG A 109 6.61 -24.04 -18.84
CA ARG A 109 6.55 -24.43 -17.43
C ARG A 109 7.76 -23.90 -16.67
N PRO A 110 7.70 -23.73 -15.34
CA PRO A 110 8.90 -23.43 -14.56
C PRO A 110 9.94 -24.53 -14.73
N SER A 111 11.22 -24.18 -14.75
CA SER A 111 12.32 -25.15 -14.81
C SER A 111 12.31 -26.12 -13.63
N ALA A 112 13.01 -27.26 -13.72
CA ALA A 112 13.08 -28.22 -12.61
C ALA A 112 13.54 -27.57 -11.29
N GLY A 113 14.56 -26.71 -11.34
CA GLY A 113 15.02 -25.95 -10.17
C GLY A 113 13.98 -24.95 -9.65
N ALA A 114 13.26 -24.27 -10.55
CA ALA A 114 12.17 -23.38 -10.14
C ALA A 114 11.00 -24.14 -9.50
N ARG A 115 10.66 -25.34 -10.00
CA ARG A 115 9.63 -26.19 -9.40
C ARG A 115 10.03 -26.67 -8.00
N LEU A 116 11.28 -27.06 -7.79
CA LEU A 116 11.79 -27.42 -6.47
C LEU A 116 11.72 -26.23 -5.50
N LEU A 117 12.09 -25.04 -5.97
CA LEU A 117 12.00 -23.82 -5.17
C LEU A 117 10.56 -23.45 -4.82
N LEU A 118 9.63 -23.58 -5.77
CA LEU A 118 8.20 -23.41 -5.53
C LEU A 118 7.68 -24.42 -4.51
N LEU A 119 8.07 -25.69 -4.63
CA LEU A 119 7.70 -26.74 -3.68
C LEU A 119 8.20 -26.40 -2.27
N LEU A 120 9.46 -26.01 -2.15
CA LEU A 120 10.06 -25.63 -0.88
C LEU A 120 9.36 -24.42 -0.25
N LEU A 121 9.05 -23.40 -1.06
CA LEU A 121 8.28 -22.23 -0.64
C LEU A 121 6.88 -22.63 -0.14
N MET A 122 6.18 -23.51 -0.87
CA MET A 122 4.86 -24.01 -0.48
C MET A 122 4.91 -24.82 0.83
N VAL A 123 5.88 -25.72 0.96
CA VAL A 123 6.04 -26.56 2.15
C VAL A 123 6.35 -25.71 3.38
N LEU A 124 7.30 -24.77 3.30
CA LEU A 124 7.61 -23.89 4.43
C LEU A 124 6.46 -22.93 4.76
N ALA A 125 5.74 -22.45 3.75
CA ALA A 125 4.55 -21.64 3.98
C ALA A 125 3.45 -22.43 4.70
N ALA A 126 3.23 -23.68 4.31
CA ALA A 126 2.28 -24.58 4.96
C ALA A 126 2.69 -24.90 6.41
N ILE A 127 3.97 -25.19 6.65
CA ILE A 127 4.51 -25.41 8.00
C ILE A 127 4.33 -24.16 8.87
N GLY A 128 4.72 -22.98 8.36
CA GLY A 128 4.55 -21.72 9.07
C GLY A 128 3.09 -21.39 9.37
N CYS A 129 2.19 -21.68 8.44
CA CYS A 129 0.75 -21.52 8.65
C CYS A 129 0.21 -22.50 9.70
N TRP A 130 0.60 -23.78 9.63
CA TRP A 130 0.20 -24.81 10.59
C TRP A 130 0.66 -24.49 12.01
N ARG A 131 1.92 -24.06 12.16
CA ARG A 131 2.45 -23.55 13.43
C ARG A 131 1.70 -22.31 13.90
N GLY A 132 1.36 -21.41 12.98
CA GLY A 132 0.53 -20.24 13.25
C GLY A 132 -0.87 -20.58 13.76
N LEU A 133 -1.49 -21.66 13.27
CA LEU A 133 -2.76 -22.17 13.80
C LEU A 133 -2.64 -22.78 15.21
N GLY A 134 -1.41 -23.02 15.70
CA GLY A 134 -1.15 -23.64 17.00
C GLY A 134 -0.93 -25.15 16.94
N GLY A 135 -0.69 -25.70 15.75
CA GLY A 135 -0.51 -27.15 15.56
C GLY A 135 -1.82 -27.95 15.57
N ALA A 136 -2.97 -27.27 15.58
CA ALA A 136 -4.30 -27.86 15.43
C ALA A 136 -5.25 -26.85 14.76
N TRP A 137 -6.38 -27.30 14.24
CA TRP A 137 -7.41 -26.39 13.74
C TRP A 137 -8.09 -25.71 14.94
N PRO A 138 -8.11 -24.36 15.01
CA PRO A 138 -8.69 -23.65 16.15
C PRO A 138 -10.22 -23.76 16.13
N GLN A 139 -10.83 -23.57 17.31
CA GLN A 139 -12.28 -23.51 17.43
C GLN A 139 -12.82 -22.28 16.69
N LEU A 140 -13.90 -22.47 15.93
CA LEU A 140 -14.57 -21.40 15.18
C LEU A 140 -15.68 -20.78 16.02
N ASP A 141 -15.28 -20.03 17.05
CA ASP A 141 -16.20 -19.30 17.92
C ASP A 141 -16.51 -17.89 17.38
N ALA A 142 -17.25 -17.09 18.16
CA ALA A 142 -17.57 -15.71 17.79
C ALA A 142 -16.34 -14.79 17.71
N ASN A 143 -15.20 -15.19 18.30
CA ASN A 143 -13.97 -14.41 18.39
C ASN A 143 -12.92 -14.79 17.34
N ALA A 144 -13.11 -15.91 16.64
CA ALA A 144 -12.12 -16.48 15.74
C ALA A 144 -11.63 -15.52 14.64
N LEU A 145 -12.48 -14.59 14.18
CA LEU A 145 -12.16 -13.62 13.12
C LEU A 145 -12.16 -12.16 13.61
N VAL A 146 -12.16 -11.96 14.92
CA VAL A 146 -12.42 -10.66 15.55
C VAL A 146 -11.14 -9.84 15.75
N SER A 147 -10.02 -10.50 16.06
CA SER A 147 -8.75 -9.85 16.38
C SER A 147 -7.56 -10.57 15.77
N TYR A 148 -6.48 -9.84 15.53
CA TYR A 148 -5.19 -10.40 15.12
C TYR A 148 -4.52 -11.29 16.18
N TYR A 149 -5.05 -11.31 17.40
CA TYR A 149 -4.64 -12.27 18.43
C TYR A 149 -5.14 -13.70 18.15
N SER A 150 -6.12 -13.87 17.25
CA SER A 150 -6.63 -15.19 16.88
C SER A 150 -5.58 -16.02 16.12
N PRO A 151 -5.47 -17.34 16.37
CA PRO A 151 -4.64 -18.24 15.57
C PRO A 151 -5.00 -18.22 14.07
N LEU A 152 -6.23 -17.88 13.70
CA LEU A 152 -6.64 -17.74 12.30
C LEU A 152 -5.91 -16.60 11.57
N ASN A 153 -5.20 -15.72 12.29
CA ASN A 153 -4.37 -14.68 11.67
C ASN A 153 -3.26 -15.31 10.81
N ALA A 154 -2.88 -16.56 11.09
CA ALA A 154 -2.00 -17.35 10.25
C ALA A 154 -2.51 -17.53 8.81
N LEU A 155 -3.81 -17.75 8.64
CA LEU A 155 -4.45 -17.84 7.32
C LEU A 155 -4.43 -16.48 6.63
N ARG A 156 -4.78 -15.41 7.36
CA ARG A 156 -4.75 -14.03 6.84
C ARG A 156 -3.37 -13.69 6.30
N LEU A 157 -2.29 -13.92 7.05
CA LEU A 157 -0.94 -13.59 6.59
C LEU A 157 -0.45 -14.51 5.47
N THR A 158 -0.85 -15.78 5.48
CA THR A 158 -0.38 -16.75 4.46
C THR A 158 -1.12 -16.60 3.12
N LYS A 159 -2.36 -16.07 3.11
CA LYS A 159 -3.17 -16.00 1.89
C LYS A 159 -2.53 -15.20 0.75
N GLY A 160 -1.75 -14.16 1.07
CA GLY A 160 -1.07 -13.34 0.04
C GLY A 160 -0.16 -14.18 -0.86
N LEU A 161 0.68 -15.03 -0.25
CA LEU A 161 1.53 -15.98 -0.97
C LEU A 161 0.71 -17.04 -1.70
N VAL A 162 -0.33 -17.60 -1.05
CA VAL A 162 -1.20 -18.62 -1.65
C VAL A 162 -1.87 -18.08 -2.92
N TRP A 163 -2.43 -16.87 -2.87
CA TRP A 163 -3.01 -16.22 -4.04
C TRP A 163 -1.98 -15.98 -5.14
N ALA A 164 -0.75 -15.59 -4.81
CA ALA A 164 0.31 -15.39 -5.80
C ALA A 164 0.65 -16.70 -6.52
N LEU A 165 0.78 -17.79 -5.76
CA LEU A 165 1.03 -19.13 -6.29
C LEU A 165 -0.13 -19.64 -7.16
N LEU A 166 -1.36 -19.34 -6.79
CA LEU A 166 -2.56 -19.71 -7.55
C LEU A 166 -2.70 -18.89 -8.84
N LEU A 167 -2.34 -17.60 -8.85
CA LEU A 167 -2.36 -16.75 -10.04
C LEU A 167 -1.16 -16.99 -10.97
N TYR A 168 -0.05 -17.52 -10.46
CA TYR A 168 1.16 -17.70 -11.26
C TYR A 168 0.98 -18.62 -12.49
N PRO A 169 0.29 -19.77 -12.42
CA PRO A 169 -0.08 -20.54 -13.61
C PRO A 169 -0.91 -19.75 -14.63
N LEU A 170 -1.81 -18.88 -14.18
CA LEU A 170 -2.61 -18.03 -15.06
C LEU A 170 -1.72 -16.99 -15.76
N TRP A 171 -0.70 -16.46 -15.07
CA TRP A 171 0.32 -15.60 -15.69
C TRP A 171 1.09 -16.34 -16.79
N LEU A 172 1.54 -17.57 -16.51
CA LEU A 172 2.23 -18.39 -17.51
C LEU A 172 1.34 -18.70 -18.72
N ALA A 173 0.06 -18.97 -18.51
CA ALA A 173 -0.91 -19.21 -19.57
C ALA A 173 -1.15 -17.96 -20.43
N ALA A 174 -1.29 -16.78 -19.81
CA ALA A 174 -1.43 -15.50 -20.50
C ALA A 174 -0.19 -15.19 -21.36
N ARG A 175 0.99 -15.37 -20.76
CA ARG A 175 2.29 -15.19 -21.43
C ARG A 175 2.49 -16.15 -22.60
N GLY A 176 2.08 -17.40 -22.44
CA GLY A 176 2.16 -18.42 -23.49
C GLY A 176 1.27 -18.11 -24.70
N ARG A 177 0.20 -17.32 -24.50
CA ARG A 177 -0.67 -16.84 -25.58
C ARG A 177 -0.13 -15.59 -26.26
N ASP A 178 0.15 -14.54 -25.50
CA ASP A 178 0.75 -13.30 -26.01
C ASP A 178 1.60 -12.63 -24.92
N PRO A 179 2.94 -12.73 -24.99
CA PRO A 179 3.83 -12.21 -23.97
C PRO A 179 3.77 -10.69 -23.84
N VAL A 180 3.63 -9.98 -24.97
CA VAL A 180 3.64 -8.51 -25.01
C VAL A 180 2.32 -7.95 -24.51
N ARG A 181 1.20 -8.55 -24.92
CA ARG A 181 -0.13 -8.15 -24.45
C ARG A 181 -0.33 -8.43 -22.96
N ALA A 182 0.18 -9.54 -22.45
CA ALA A 182 0.13 -9.85 -21.02
C ALA A 182 0.86 -8.79 -20.17
N GLU A 183 2.11 -8.45 -20.54
CA GLU A 183 2.88 -7.40 -19.85
C GLU A 183 2.17 -6.04 -19.93
N ARG A 184 1.67 -5.64 -21.12
CA ARG A 184 0.94 -4.37 -21.29
C ARG A 184 -0.33 -4.29 -20.45
N ARG A 185 -1.08 -5.39 -20.35
CA ARG A 185 -2.30 -5.46 -19.51
C ARG A 185 -1.96 -5.31 -18.04
N PHE A 186 -0.91 -5.99 -17.58
CA PHE A 186 -0.43 -5.85 -16.21
C PHE A 186 -0.01 -4.41 -15.90
N ILE A 187 0.79 -3.78 -16.77
CA ILE A 187 1.17 -2.36 -16.63
C ILE A 187 -0.06 -1.46 -16.57
N ALA A 188 -1.02 -1.64 -17.48
CA ALA A 188 -2.24 -0.85 -17.49
C ALA A 188 -3.05 -1.00 -16.19
N GLY A 189 -3.18 -2.23 -15.67
CA GLY A 189 -3.83 -2.47 -14.38
C GLY A 189 -3.13 -1.75 -13.23
N VAL A 190 -1.79 -1.85 -13.15
CA VAL A 190 -1.00 -1.16 -12.11
C VAL A 190 -1.15 0.37 -12.22
N LEU A 191 -1.14 0.93 -13.43
CA LEU A 191 -1.34 2.37 -13.64
C LEU A 191 -2.73 2.84 -13.20
N ILE A 192 -3.79 2.10 -13.54
CA ILE A 192 -5.16 2.44 -13.14
C ILE A 192 -5.29 2.33 -11.62
N GLY A 193 -4.69 1.31 -11.00
CA GLY A 193 -4.61 1.18 -9.54
C GLY A 193 -3.89 2.37 -8.88
N LEU A 194 -2.73 2.76 -9.41
CA LEU A 194 -1.98 3.93 -8.95
C LEU A 194 -2.75 5.23 -9.12
N LEU A 195 -3.46 5.41 -10.24
CA LEU A 195 -4.31 6.57 -10.46
C LEU A 195 -5.41 6.64 -9.38
N GLY A 196 -6.07 5.52 -9.10
CA GLY A 196 -7.06 5.44 -8.04
C GLY A 196 -6.47 5.78 -6.67
N VAL A 197 -5.28 5.27 -6.33
CA VAL A 197 -4.58 5.64 -5.09
C VAL A 197 -4.28 7.14 -5.05
N ALA A 198 -3.76 7.72 -6.13
CA ALA A 198 -3.46 9.14 -6.20
C ALA A 198 -4.72 9.99 -6.00
N LEU A 199 -5.85 9.61 -6.61
CA LEU A 199 -7.13 10.31 -6.43
C LEU A 199 -7.63 10.25 -4.98
N VAL A 200 -7.53 9.09 -4.33
CA VAL A 200 -7.92 8.94 -2.92
C VAL A 200 -6.98 9.75 -2.02
N VAL A 201 -5.67 9.78 -2.31
CA VAL A 201 -4.70 10.61 -1.57
C VAL A 201 -5.02 12.10 -1.70
N VAL A 202 -5.34 12.57 -2.90
CA VAL A 202 -5.77 13.97 -3.15
C VAL A 202 -7.04 14.29 -2.35
N TRP A 203 -7.98 13.35 -2.25
CA TRP A 203 -9.16 13.47 -1.38
C TRP A 203 -8.80 13.52 0.11
N GLU A 204 -8.00 12.57 0.61
CA GLU A 204 -7.58 12.52 2.02
C GLU A 204 -6.84 13.78 2.48
N ARG A 205 -6.08 14.40 1.56
CA ARG A 205 -5.35 15.65 1.78
C ARG A 205 -6.23 16.90 1.74
N GLY A 206 -7.52 16.77 1.46
CA GLY A 206 -8.47 17.88 1.38
C GLY A 206 -8.36 18.72 0.10
N VAL A 207 -7.55 18.30 -0.88
CA VAL A 207 -7.41 18.99 -2.17
C VAL A 207 -8.73 18.94 -2.94
N LEU A 208 -9.44 17.81 -2.89
CA LEU A 208 -10.78 17.70 -3.51
C LEU A 208 -11.80 18.65 -2.87
N HIS A 209 -11.76 18.82 -1.53
CA HIS A 209 -12.60 19.80 -0.84
C HIS A 209 -12.30 21.21 -1.35
N GLN A 210 -11.03 21.58 -1.46
CA GLN A 210 -10.61 22.89 -1.98
C GLN A 210 -10.92 23.10 -3.48
N LEU A 211 -10.99 22.04 -4.28
CA LEU A 211 -11.44 22.13 -5.67
C LEU A 211 -12.95 22.41 -5.79
N ILE A 212 -13.75 21.93 -4.84
CA ILE A 212 -15.22 22.05 -4.87
C ILE A 212 -15.70 23.35 -4.19
N PHE A 213 -15.16 23.66 -3.01
CA PHE A 213 -15.55 24.85 -2.23
C PHE A 213 -14.66 26.07 -2.50
N PHE A 214 -13.65 25.92 -3.36
CA PHE A 214 -12.71 26.92 -3.86
C PHE A 214 -12.64 28.25 -3.10
N GLU A 215 -11.69 28.32 -2.17
CA GLU A 215 -11.40 29.53 -1.39
C GLU A 215 -10.36 30.45 -2.09
N GLY A 216 -9.83 30.02 -3.23
CA GLY A 216 -8.84 30.74 -4.03
C GLY A 216 -7.60 29.90 -4.41
N PRO A 217 -6.77 30.37 -5.35
CA PRO A 217 -5.62 29.62 -5.84
C PRO A 217 -4.58 29.36 -4.73
N TYR A 218 -4.38 30.33 -3.84
CA TYR A 218 -3.44 30.19 -2.71
C TYR A 218 -3.89 29.13 -1.70
N ALA A 219 -5.19 29.00 -1.42
CA ALA A 219 -5.71 27.97 -0.52
C ALA A 219 -5.54 26.56 -1.11
N LEU A 220 -5.80 26.42 -2.42
CA LEU A 220 -5.59 25.17 -3.15
C LEU A 220 -4.10 24.76 -3.17
N LEU A 221 -3.21 25.69 -3.56
CA LEU A 221 -1.76 25.48 -3.56
C LEU A 221 -1.22 25.21 -2.15
N GLY A 222 -1.72 25.94 -1.15
CA GLY A 222 -1.37 25.74 0.26
C GLY A 222 -1.76 24.35 0.76
N THR A 223 -2.93 23.83 0.36
CA THR A 223 -3.38 22.49 0.73
C THR A 223 -2.59 21.39 0.01
N LEU A 224 -2.32 21.59 -1.28
CA LEU A 224 -1.56 20.65 -2.10
C LEU A 224 -0.11 20.53 -1.62
N LEU A 225 0.52 21.67 -1.31
CA LEU A 225 1.93 21.77 -0.92
C LEU A 225 2.15 21.83 0.59
N ASP A 226 1.13 21.50 1.39
CA ASP A 226 1.29 21.37 2.83
C ASP A 226 2.03 20.07 3.17
N PHE A 227 3.34 20.19 3.38
CA PHE A 227 4.19 19.11 3.87
C PHE A 227 4.48 19.22 5.38
N SER A 228 3.68 20.01 6.10
CA SER A 228 3.91 20.33 7.51
C SER A 228 2.92 19.65 8.47
N THR A 229 1.69 19.35 8.01
CA THR A 229 0.67 18.70 8.84
C THR A 229 1.10 17.33 9.34
N ALA A 230 0.58 16.93 10.52
CA ALA A 230 0.90 15.66 11.17
C ALA A 230 0.18 14.42 10.57
N TYR A 231 -0.71 14.59 9.60
CA TYR A 231 -1.46 13.48 9.01
C TYR A 231 -0.60 12.68 8.02
N ARG A 232 -0.70 11.34 8.09
CA ARG A 232 -0.08 10.38 7.16
C ARG A 232 -1.19 9.73 6.36
N VAL A 233 -1.11 9.81 5.03
CA VAL A 233 -2.14 9.26 4.14
C VAL A 233 -2.16 7.73 4.20
N THR A 234 -3.35 7.17 4.02
CA THR A 234 -3.61 5.73 4.03
C THR A 234 -4.24 5.22 2.75
N ALA A 235 -4.80 6.12 1.93
CA ALA A 235 -5.71 5.75 0.86
C ALA A 235 -6.77 4.73 1.32
N LEU A 236 -7.13 3.76 0.48
CA LEU A 236 -8.10 2.73 0.82
C LEU A 236 -7.49 1.52 1.57
N PHE A 237 -6.24 1.60 2.02
CA PHE A 237 -5.55 0.50 2.71
C PHE A 237 -6.07 0.32 4.15
N ALA A 238 -7.15 -0.44 4.32
CA ALA A 238 -7.74 -0.73 5.63
C ALA A 238 -6.86 -1.59 6.54
N ASP A 239 -5.84 -2.27 5.99
CA ASP A 239 -4.79 -2.91 6.79
C ASP A 239 -4.06 -1.90 7.70
N MET A 240 -4.17 -0.59 7.40
CA MET A 240 -3.59 0.48 8.21
C MET A 240 -4.40 0.92 9.43
N HIS A 241 -5.51 0.24 9.77
CA HIS A 241 -6.32 0.55 10.96
C HIS A 241 -5.58 0.39 12.29
N VAL A 242 -4.48 -0.38 12.29
CA VAL A 242 -3.56 -0.58 13.43
C VAL A 242 -2.19 0.09 13.21
N GLY A 243 -2.03 0.87 12.15
CA GLY A 243 -0.75 1.44 11.72
C GLY A 243 -0.09 0.65 10.58
N GLY A 244 1.23 0.52 10.60
CA GLY A 244 1.97 -0.24 9.58
C GLY A 244 2.26 0.52 8.28
N GLY A 245 2.56 -0.24 7.22
CA GLY A 245 3.15 0.29 5.97
C GLY A 245 2.56 -0.30 4.69
N ALA A 246 1.27 -0.68 4.66
CA ALA A 246 0.65 -1.30 3.49
C ALA A 246 0.73 -0.41 2.23
N ILE A 247 0.39 0.88 2.36
CA ILE A 247 0.51 1.85 1.26
C ILE A 247 1.97 2.03 0.81
N ASP A 248 2.92 2.06 1.75
CA ASP A 248 4.35 2.21 1.48
C ASP A 248 4.85 1.02 0.61
N GLY A 249 4.48 -0.20 1.00
CA GLY A 249 4.81 -1.41 0.26
C GLY A 249 4.16 -1.42 -1.13
N TYR A 250 2.87 -1.07 -1.24
CA TYR A 250 2.22 -0.98 -2.56
C TYR A 250 2.88 0.05 -3.48
N LEU A 251 3.11 1.28 -2.99
CA LEU A 251 3.71 2.35 -3.79
C LEU A 251 5.08 1.92 -4.30
N SER A 252 5.95 1.35 -3.44
CA SER A 252 7.28 0.86 -3.80
C SER A 252 7.27 -0.20 -4.92
N LEU A 253 6.25 -1.06 -4.95
CA LEU A 253 6.08 -2.08 -5.98
C LEU A 253 5.47 -1.52 -7.27
N ALA A 254 4.70 -0.44 -7.21
CA ALA A 254 3.87 0.03 -8.31
C ALA A 254 4.49 1.20 -9.10
N TRP A 255 5.08 2.20 -8.43
CA TRP A 255 5.54 3.43 -9.10
C TRP A 255 6.58 3.20 -10.23
N PRO A 256 7.48 2.18 -10.19
CA PRO A 256 8.40 1.95 -11.31
C PRO A 256 7.68 1.61 -12.62
N PHE A 257 6.47 1.05 -12.56
CA PHE A 257 5.65 0.78 -13.73
C PHE A 257 5.11 2.06 -14.39
N ALA A 258 4.93 3.15 -13.63
CA ALA A 258 4.56 4.44 -14.21
C ALA A 258 5.70 5.05 -15.03
N VAL A 259 6.95 4.90 -14.58
CA VAL A 259 8.14 5.28 -15.37
C VAL A 259 8.23 4.41 -16.63
N LEU A 260 8.05 3.10 -16.52
CA LEU A 260 8.07 2.19 -17.67
C LEU A 260 7.01 2.58 -18.71
N ALA A 261 5.78 2.87 -18.26
CA ALA A 261 4.70 3.28 -19.13
C ALA A 261 4.98 4.60 -19.85
N LEU A 262 5.58 5.57 -19.15
CA LEU A 262 5.99 6.85 -19.73
C LEU A 262 7.04 6.64 -20.84
N LEU A 263 8.03 5.79 -20.59
CA LEU A 263 9.08 5.45 -21.57
C LEU A 263 8.51 4.65 -22.77
N MET A 264 7.52 3.80 -22.55
CA MET A 264 6.89 2.97 -23.59
C MET A 264 5.76 3.68 -24.34
N ALA A 265 5.30 4.83 -23.88
CA ALA A 265 4.16 5.53 -24.46
C ALA A 265 4.45 5.88 -25.93
N ARG A 266 3.49 5.57 -26.81
CA ARG A 266 3.55 5.86 -28.25
C ARG A 266 2.65 7.03 -28.68
N SER A 267 1.73 7.43 -27.81
CA SER A 267 0.78 8.52 -28.04
C SER A 267 0.92 9.56 -26.93
N ARG A 268 0.79 10.84 -27.29
CA ARG A 268 0.85 11.97 -26.36
C ARG A 268 -0.20 11.87 -25.25
N TRP A 269 -1.36 11.27 -25.54
CA TRP A 269 -2.41 11.04 -24.55
C TRP A 269 -1.98 10.04 -23.47
N TRP A 270 -1.41 8.90 -23.88
CA TRP A 270 -0.91 7.88 -22.96
C TRP A 270 0.33 8.37 -22.20
N GLU A 271 1.17 9.19 -22.83
CA GLU A 271 2.31 9.84 -22.21
C GLU A 271 1.85 10.82 -21.11
N GLY A 272 0.88 11.68 -21.41
CA GLY A 272 0.28 12.59 -20.43
C GLY A 272 -0.37 11.85 -19.26
N LEU A 273 -1.12 10.78 -19.53
CA LEU A 273 -1.71 9.95 -18.48
C LEU A 273 -0.64 9.30 -17.60
N ALA A 274 0.39 8.68 -18.19
CA ALA A 274 1.48 8.07 -17.43
C ALA A 274 2.24 9.11 -16.59
N ALA A 275 2.44 10.33 -17.11
CA ALA A 275 3.04 11.43 -16.38
C ALA A 275 2.18 11.87 -15.19
N ILE A 276 0.87 12.03 -15.37
CA ILE A 276 -0.07 12.36 -14.28
C ILE A 276 -0.05 11.28 -13.20
N VAL A 277 -0.09 10.01 -13.59
CA VAL A 277 -0.04 8.89 -12.62
C VAL A 277 1.29 8.88 -11.86
N LEU A 278 2.41 9.14 -12.54
CA LEU A 278 3.70 9.22 -11.89
C LEU A 278 3.79 10.42 -10.93
N LEU A 279 3.28 11.59 -11.31
CA LEU A 279 3.19 12.76 -10.43
C LEU A 279 2.34 12.46 -9.20
N GLY A 280 1.18 11.83 -9.39
CA GLY A 280 0.32 11.39 -8.30
C GLY A 280 0.97 10.35 -7.38
N ALA A 281 1.73 9.40 -7.95
CA ALA A 281 2.49 8.42 -7.18
C ALA A 281 3.63 9.08 -6.37
N CYS A 282 4.37 10.02 -6.98
CA CYS A 282 5.38 10.81 -6.27
C CYS A 282 4.76 11.64 -5.14
N TYR A 283 3.64 12.31 -5.41
CA TYR A 283 2.90 13.04 -4.39
C TYR A 283 2.47 12.13 -3.24
N ALA A 284 1.86 10.97 -3.55
CA ALA A 284 1.45 9.98 -2.55
C ALA A 284 2.62 9.50 -1.70
N MET A 285 3.76 9.14 -2.32
CA MET A 285 4.98 8.76 -1.60
C MET A 285 5.45 9.86 -0.65
N VAL A 286 5.43 11.12 -1.10
CA VAL A 286 5.86 12.27 -0.33
C VAL A 286 4.95 12.57 0.87
N VAL A 287 3.63 12.48 0.70
CA VAL A 287 2.67 12.75 1.80
C VAL A 287 2.42 11.53 2.71
N THR A 288 3.10 10.41 2.47
CA THR A 288 3.19 9.33 3.48
C THR A 288 4.08 9.73 4.66
N PHE A 289 5.01 10.68 4.47
CA PHE A 289 6.04 11.05 5.45
C PHE A 289 6.80 9.84 6.02
N SER A 290 6.98 8.79 5.20
CA SER A 290 7.63 7.54 5.60
C SER A 290 9.10 7.57 5.20
N ARG A 291 9.99 7.47 6.20
CA ARG A 291 11.44 7.34 5.96
C ARG A 291 11.77 6.10 5.12
N GLY A 292 11.02 5.02 5.31
CA GLY A 292 11.16 3.79 4.52
C GLY A 292 10.88 4.04 3.03
N VAL A 293 9.79 4.77 2.71
CA VAL A 293 9.44 5.12 1.31
C VAL A 293 10.53 5.97 0.66
N TYR A 294 11.10 6.94 1.39
CA TYR A 294 12.20 7.75 0.87
C TYR A 294 13.46 6.93 0.61
N LEU A 295 13.83 6.03 1.53
CA LEU A 295 14.94 5.09 1.31
C LEU A 295 14.67 4.20 0.10
N GLY A 296 13.47 3.64 -0.01
CA GLY A 296 13.07 2.79 -1.13
C GLY A 296 13.15 3.51 -2.48
N PHE A 297 12.66 4.76 -2.53
CA PHE A 297 12.77 5.61 -3.71
C PHE A 297 14.24 5.85 -4.11
N LEU A 298 15.09 6.25 -3.16
CA LEU A 298 16.51 6.50 -3.41
C LEU A 298 17.25 5.24 -3.86
N ALA A 299 16.96 4.08 -3.24
CA ALA A 299 17.55 2.80 -3.61
C ALA A 299 17.22 2.43 -5.06
N VAL A 300 15.96 2.63 -5.48
CA VAL A 300 15.53 2.38 -6.87
C VAL A 300 16.20 3.34 -7.84
N VAL A 301 16.25 4.64 -7.55
CA VAL A 301 16.92 5.62 -8.41
C VAL A 301 18.41 5.30 -8.55
N ALA A 302 19.10 5.03 -7.45
CA ALA A 302 20.51 4.66 -7.45
C ALA A 302 20.76 3.37 -8.26
N ALA A 303 19.95 2.34 -8.05
CA ALA A 303 20.08 1.09 -8.78
C ALA A 303 19.77 1.25 -10.28
N ALA A 304 18.77 2.05 -10.64
CA ALA A 304 18.45 2.36 -12.04
C ALA A 304 19.61 3.09 -12.74
N LEU A 305 20.21 4.08 -12.07
CA LEU A 305 21.39 4.80 -12.58
C LEU A 305 22.60 3.88 -12.72
N LEU A 306 22.90 3.05 -11.71
CA LEU A 306 24.02 2.10 -11.74
C LEU A 306 23.83 1.04 -12.83
N LEU A 307 22.63 0.49 -12.97
CA LEU A 307 22.30 -0.48 -14.00
C LEU A 307 22.35 0.15 -15.39
N GLY A 308 21.83 1.37 -15.54
CA GLY A 308 21.90 2.16 -16.77
C GLY A 308 23.34 2.40 -17.20
N TYR A 309 24.20 2.86 -16.28
CA TYR A 309 25.63 3.01 -16.51
C TYR A 309 26.29 1.67 -16.88
N TRP A 310 26.05 0.60 -16.13
CA TRP A 310 26.68 -0.69 -16.39
C TRP A 310 26.32 -1.27 -17.76
N ARG A 311 25.07 -1.11 -18.21
CA ARG A 311 24.64 -1.52 -19.55
C ARG A 311 25.23 -0.63 -20.66
N GLN A 312 25.42 0.65 -20.37
CA GLN A 312 25.94 1.63 -21.34
C GLN A 312 27.44 1.88 -21.23
N ARG A 313 28.18 1.22 -20.33
CA ARG A 313 29.61 1.49 -20.05
C ARG A 313 30.56 1.33 -21.25
N ARG A 314 30.12 0.66 -22.32
CA ARG A 314 30.86 0.54 -23.58
C ARG A 314 30.74 1.79 -24.46
N VAL A 315 29.70 2.59 -24.24
CA VAL A 315 29.37 3.80 -25.01
C VAL A 315 29.54 5.07 -24.16
N LEU A 316 29.19 5.00 -22.87
CA LEU A 316 29.30 6.08 -21.90
C LEU A 316 30.64 5.98 -21.16
N SER A 317 31.54 6.93 -21.40
CA SER A 317 32.83 7.01 -20.69
C SER A 317 32.61 7.25 -19.20
N ARG A 318 33.53 6.73 -18.37
CA ARG A 318 33.53 6.96 -16.91
C ARG A 318 33.47 8.45 -16.56
N GLY A 319 34.22 9.29 -17.28
CA GLY A 319 34.21 10.73 -17.09
C GLY A 319 32.84 11.36 -17.35
N ALA A 320 32.17 11.00 -18.44
CA ALA A 320 30.83 11.52 -18.74
C ALA A 320 29.78 11.09 -17.70
N ALA A 321 29.87 9.85 -17.19
CA ALA A 321 29.01 9.36 -16.12
C ALA A 321 29.24 10.12 -14.80
N LEU A 322 30.51 10.31 -14.39
CA LEU A 322 30.86 11.07 -13.19
C LEU A 322 30.43 12.53 -13.28
N LEU A 323 30.60 13.16 -14.45
CA LEU A 323 30.12 14.52 -14.69
C LEU A 323 28.59 14.63 -14.61
N THR A 324 27.87 13.64 -15.15
CA THR A 324 26.40 13.60 -15.04
C THR A 324 25.98 13.44 -13.57
N LEU A 325 26.63 12.55 -12.81
CA LEU A 325 26.35 12.37 -11.39
C LEU A 325 26.67 13.64 -10.58
N ALA A 326 27.80 14.31 -10.87
CA ALA A 326 28.16 15.57 -10.24
C ALA A 326 27.15 16.68 -10.57
N ALA A 327 26.65 16.73 -11.81
CA ALA A 327 25.61 17.66 -12.23
C ALA A 327 24.27 17.39 -11.50
N LEU A 328 23.85 16.13 -11.39
CA LEU A 328 22.65 15.75 -10.63
C LEU A 328 22.80 16.09 -9.15
N ALA A 329 23.91 15.71 -8.51
CA ALA A 329 24.19 16.04 -7.11
C ALA A 329 24.26 17.56 -6.89
N GLY A 330 24.94 18.30 -7.78
CA GLY A 330 25.03 19.76 -7.73
C GLY A 330 23.66 20.43 -7.88
N SER A 331 22.82 19.95 -8.79
CA SER A 331 21.46 20.47 -8.96
C SER A 331 20.57 20.20 -7.73
N ALA A 332 20.69 19.01 -7.11
CA ALA A 332 19.97 18.70 -5.87
C ALA A 332 20.43 19.59 -4.71
N ALA A 333 21.75 19.79 -4.57
CA ALA A 333 22.32 20.68 -3.57
C ALA A 333 21.83 22.12 -3.78
N MET A 334 21.89 22.65 -5.00
CA MET A 334 21.44 24.02 -5.27
C MET A 334 19.94 24.21 -5.10
N ALA A 335 19.12 23.23 -5.48
CA ALA A 335 17.69 23.27 -5.21
C ALA A 335 17.40 23.28 -3.70
N LEU A 336 18.13 22.49 -2.91
CA LEU A 336 18.02 22.48 -1.44
C LEU A 336 18.45 23.81 -0.81
N TRP A 337 19.60 24.34 -1.20
CA TRP A 337 20.09 25.64 -0.70
C TRP A 337 19.16 26.79 -1.09
N SER A 338 18.58 26.74 -2.29
CA SER A 338 17.56 27.70 -2.73
C SER A 338 16.28 27.58 -1.90
N PHE A 339 15.84 26.35 -1.62
CA PHE A 339 14.69 26.09 -0.75
C PHE A 339 14.91 26.62 0.68
N ARG A 340 16.08 26.36 1.27
CA ARG A 340 16.39 26.85 2.63
C ARG A 340 16.52 28.37 2.72
N SER A 341 17.00 29.02 1.65
CA SER A 341 17.26 30.46 1.66
C SER A 341 16.05 31.31 1.23
N GLY A 342 15.18 30.79 0.36
CA GLY A 342 14.05 31.55 -0.19
C GLY A 342 12.75 30.76 -0.37
N GLY A 343 12.63 29.60 0.29
CA GLY A 343 11.44 28.77 0.30
C GLY A 343 11.12 28.12 -1.05
N MET A 344 9.86 27.69 -1.21
CA MET A 344 9.40 27.01 -2.43
C MET A 344 9.51 27.88 -3.69
N LEU A 345 9.33 29.20 -3.57
CA LEU A 345 9.43 30.12 -4.72
C LEU A 345 10.84 30.13 -5.30
N ALA A 346 11.86 30.34 -4.46
CA ALA A 346 13.26 30.36 -4.91
C ALA A 346 13.69 29.01 -5.50
N MET A 347 13.32 27.89 -4.87
CA MET A 347 13.57 26.56 -5.41
C MET A 347 12.90 26.35 -6.77
N SER A 348 11.63 26.74 -6.92
CA SER A 348 10.89 26.59 -8.18
C SER A 348 11.51 27.41 -9.31
N CYS A 349 11.97 28.63 -9.01
CA CYS A 349 12.70 29.47 -9.97
C CYS A 349 14.01 28.81 -10.41
N ALA A 350 14.75 28.23 -9.47
CA ALA A 350 16.01 27.57 -9.75
C ALA A 350 15.82 26.27 -10.57
N LEU A 351 14.79 25.47 -10.28
CA LEU A 351 14.44 24.29 -11.08
C LEU A 351 13.90 24.67 -12.46
N LEU A 352 13.18 25.79 -12.59
CA LEU A 352 12.74 26.30 -13.88
C LEU A 352 13.94 26.79 -14.71
N ALA A 353 14.94 27.41 -14.10
CA ALA A 353 16.16 27.83 -14.78
C ALA A 353 16.95 26.64 -15.37
N LEU A 354 16.99 25.50 -14.66
CA LEU A 354 17.53 24.24 -15.17
C LEU A 354 16.87 23.80 -16.49
N VAL A 355 15.55 23.92 -16.59
CA VAL A 355 14.77 23.55 -17.78
C VAL A 355 14.90 24.59 -18.89
N VAL A 356 14.79 25.88 -18.55
CA VAL A 356 14.85 26.99 -19.51
C VAL A 356 16.20 27.02 -20.23
N ALA A 357 17.30 26.76 -19.52
CA ALA A 357 18.64 26.74 -20.12
C ALA A 357 18.89 25.54 -21.05
N ALA A 358 18.11 24.45 -20.91
CA ALA A 358 18.15 23.29 -21.81
C ALA A 358 17.24 23.46 -23.05
N LEU A 359 16.27 24.38 -22.99
CA LEU A 359 15.24 24.57 -24.02
C LEU A 359 15.81 24.89 -25.43
N PRO A 360 16.85 25.74 -25.59
CA PRO A 360 17.41 26.02 -26.92
C PRO A 360 17.94 24.76 -27.62
N GLY A 361 18.57 23.84 -26.88
CA GLY A 361 19.05 22.56 -27.42
C GLY A 361 17.92 21.62 -27.85
N TRP A 362 16.82 21.60 -27.10
CA TRP A 362 15.62 20.83 -27.45
C TRP A 362 14.94 21.36 -28.71
N LEU A 363 14.85 22.69 -28.86
CA LEU A 363 14.23 23.36 -29.99
C LEU A 363 15.12 23.42 -31.24
N ALA A 364 16.45 23.38 -31.08
CA ALA A 364 17.39 23.29 -32.20
C ALA A 364 17.12 22.03 -33.05
N GLY A 365 16.70 20.93 -32.42
CA GLY A 365 16.28 19.70 -33.11
C GLY A 365 15.04 19.85 -34.00
N LEU A 366 14.31 20.97 -33.91
CA LEU A 366 13.13 21.30 -34.72
C LEU A 366 13.43 22.33 -35.82
N GLY A 367 14.70 22.70 -36.03
CA GLY A 367 15.12 23.63 -37.09
C GLY A 367 15.01 25.12 -36.75
N VAL A 368 14.80 25.46 -35.47
CA VAL A 368 14.70 26.87 -35.00
C VAL A 368 16.09 27.47 -34.77
N SER A 369 16.25 28.77 -35.05
CA SER A 369 17.51 29.50 -34.85
C SER A 369 17.93 29.53 -33.37
N VAL A 370 19.01 28.81 -33.05
CA VAL A 370 19.54 28.62 -31.69
C VAL A 370 19.96 29.95 -31.04
N ARG A 371 20.57 30.86 -31.82
CA ARG A 371 21.14 32.11 -31.29
C ARG A 371 20.09 33.05 -30.68
N ARG A 372 18.88 33.15 -31.24
CA ARG A 372 17.80 33.97 -30.66
C ARG A 372 17.22 33.33 -29.40
N LEU A 373 17.12 32.00 -29.38
CA LEU A 373 16.61 31.24 -28.24
C LEU A 373 17.57 31.29 -27.04
N ASP A 374 18.88 31.28 -27.27
CA ASP A 374 19.88 31.41 -26.20
C ASP A 374 19.74 32.77 -25.47
N TRP A 375 19.60 33.88 -26.21
CA TRP A 375 19.36 35.21 -25.61
C TRP A 375 18.05 35.29 -24.82
N LEU A 376 16.96 34.74 -25.37
CA LEU A 376 15.67 34.69 -24.66
C LEU A 376 15.77 33.84 -23.39
N SER A 377 16.44 32.67 -23.45
CA SER A 377 16.64 31.82 -22.28
C SER A 377 17.46 32.53 -21.19
N GLY A 378 18.50 33.29 -21.58
CA GLY A 378 19.30 34.10 -20.66
C GLY A 378 18.48 35.20 -19.99
N ALA A 379 17.64 35.92 -20.75
CA ALA A 379 16.75 36.94 -20.20
C ALA A 379 15.74 36.35 -19.20
N VAL A 380 15.17 35.18 -19.49
CA VAL A 380 14.27 34.47 -18.57
C VAL A 380 15.01 34.01 -17.32
N VAL A 381 16.23 33.48 -17.43
CA VAL A 381 17.05 33.08 -16.26
C VAL A 381 17.35 34.28 -15.36
N LEU A 382 17.63 35.46 -15.93
CA LEU A 382 17.81 36.69 -15.15
C LEU A 382 16.53 37.11 -14.42
N ALA A 383 15.37 37.02 -15.09
CA ALA A 383 14.08 37.30 -14.45
C ALA A 383 13.79 36.31 -13.30
N LEU A 384 14.12 35.02 -13.48
CA LEU A 384 14.00 34.00 -12.44
C LEU A 384 14.94 34.25 -11.27
N ALA A 385 16.14 34.77 -11.51
CA ALA A 385 17.07 35.17 -10.44
C ALA A 385 16.50 36.33 -9.62
N GLY A 386 15.90 37.33 -10.26
CA GLY A 386 15.19 38.42 -9.58
C GLY A 386 14.00 37.93 -8.75
N LEU A 387 13.19 37.02 -9.29
CA LEU A 387 12.06 36.42 -8.57
C LEU A 387 12.50 35.54 -7.39
N ALA A 388 13.60 34.80 -7.55
CA ALA A 388 14.18 34.00 -6.47
C ALA A 388 14.72 34.91 -5.35
N ALA A 389 15.37 36.02 -5.70
CA ALA A 389 15.83 37.03 -4.74
C ALA A 389 14.66 37.68 -4.00
N HIS A 390 13.54 37.95 -4.67
CA HIS A 390 12.30 38.39 -4.04
C HIS A 390 11.74 37.33 -3.08
N GLY A 391 11.80 36.05 -3.45
CA GLY A 391 11.46 34.94 -2.57
C GLY A 391 12.31 34.89 -1.30
N ALA A 392 13.62 35.13 -1.41
CA ALA A 392 14.50 35.25 -0.25
C ALA A 392 14.13 36.45 0.63
N ALA A 393 13.82 37.60 0.03
CA ALA A 393 13.44 38.82 0.76
C ALA A 393 12.10 38.72 1.51
N THR A 394 11.19 37.89 1.03
CA THR A 394 9.85 37.68 1.62
C THR A 394 9.76 36.42 2.50
N SER A 395 10.82 35.61 2.53
CA SER A 395 10.85 34.37 3.30
C SER A 395 10.94 34.66 4.80
N LYS A 396 9.95 34.18 5.56
CA LYS A 396 9.97 34.22 7.03
C LYS A 396 10.89 33.15 7.65
N TRP A 397 11.41 32.24 6.84
CA TRP A 397 12.09 31.02 7.29
C TRP A 397 13.60 31.03 7.05
N THR A 398 14.16 32.12 6.50
CA THR A 398 15.61 32.27 6.36
C THR A 398 16.23 32.81 7.65
N SER A 399 17.17 32.07 8.23
CA SER A 399 18.00 32.53 9.34
C SER A 399 19.26 33.27 8.86
N LEU A 400 19.48 33.35 7.55
CA LEU A 400 20.65 33.97 6.95
C LEU A 400 20.42 35.49 6.78
N PRO A 401 21.49 36.30 6.88
CA PRO A 401 21.43 37.72 6.50
C PRO A 401 20.89 37.87 5.08
N LEU A 402 19.98 38.82 4.88
CA LEU A 402 19.28 39.02 3.60
C LEU A 402 20.23 39.08 2.38
N PRO A 403 21.37 39.82 2.40
CA PRO A 403 22.29 39.86 1.27
C PRO A 403 22.89 38.48 0.93
N LEU A 404 23.19 37.67 1.95
CA LEU A 404 23.72 36.32 1.77
C LEU A 404 22.64 35.39 1.20
N ALA A 405 21.41 35.45 1.71
CA ALA A 405 20.29 34.65 1.20
C ALA A 405 20.01 34.97 -0.28
N MET A 406 19.98 36.27 -0.65
CA MET A 406 19.83 36.71 -2.03
C MET A 406 20.98 36.22 -2.93
N ALA A 407 22.22 36.31 -2.46
CA ALA A 407 23.38 35.81 -3.20
C ALA A 407 23.28 34.29 -3.46
N ILE A 408 22.88 33.51 -2.45
CA ILE A 408 22.71 32.05 -2.57
C ILE A 408 21.64 31.70 -3.60
N VAL A 409 20.46 32.32 -3.56
CA VAL A 409 19.38 31.98 -4.50
C VAL A 409 19.70 32.41 -5.93
N VAL A 410 20.34 33.57 -6.13
CA VAL A 410 20.79 34.03 -7.46
C VAL A 410 21.89 33.12 -8.00
N ALA A 411 22.88 32.77 -7.18
CA ALA A 411 23.93 31.82 -7.57
C ALA A 411 23.34 30.43 -7.87
N GLY A 412 22.35 30.00 -7.09
CA GLY A 412 21.62 28.74 -7.30
C GLY A 412 20.92 28.71 -8.67
N VAL A 413 20.19 29.78 -9.02
CA VAL A 413 19.56 29.93 -10.35
C VAL A 413 20.59 29.89 -11.47
N ALA A 414 21.68 30.66 -11.35
CA ALA A 414 22.74 30.69 -12.36
C ALA A 414 23.42 29.33 -12.54
N LEU A 415 23.76 28.65 -11.44
CA LEU A 415 24.44 27.36 -11.49
C LEU A 415 23.53 26.25 -12.05
N LEU A 416 22.25 26.25 -11.68
CA LEU A 416 21.26 25.33 -12.25
C LEU A 416 21.05 25.56 -13.75
N ALA A 417 21.03 26.82 -14.21
CA ALA A 417 21.01 27.11 -15.63
C ALA A 417 22.25 26.56 -16.35
N VAL A 418 23.45 26.76 -15.80
CA VAL A 418 24.70 26.19 -16.36
C VAL A 418 24.66 24.67 -16.39
N ILE A 419 24.18 24.02 -15.32
CA ILE A 419 24.00 22.56 -15.27
C ILE A 419 23.03 22.10 -16.36
N GLY A 420 21.90 22.79 -16.55
CA GLY A 420 20.89 22.43 -17.55
C GLY A 420 21.41 22.52 -18.97
N TRP A 421 22.07 23.63 -19.29
CA TRP A 421 22.74 23.84 -20.58
C TRP A 421 23.80 22.76 -20.85
N ARG A 422 24.63 22.45 -19.85
CA ARG A 422 25.69 21.45 -19.97
C ARG A 422 25.14 20.03 -20.14
N LEU A 423 24.17 19.63 -19.32
CA LEU A 423 23.52 18.33 -19.41
C LEU A 423 22.86 18.15 -20.78
N GLU A 424 22.20 19.18 -21.31
CA GLU A 424 21.59 19.11 -22.63
C GLU A 424 22.64 18.91 -23.74
N ARG A 425 23.78 19.60 -23.67
CA ARG A 425 24.88 19.42 -24.62
C ARG A 425 25.51 18.03 -24.52
N ASP A 426 25.74 17.55 -23.29
CA ASP A 426 26.34 16.24 -23.01
C ASP A 426 25.42 15.09 -23.40
N TRP A 427 24.13 15.19 -23.09
CA TRP A 427 23.14 14.18 -23.44
C TRP A 427 22.74 14.27 -24.91
N GLY A 428 22.77 15.45 -25.53
CA GLY A 428 22.29 15.66 -26.89
C GLY A 428 23.04 14.87 -27.95
N ALA A 429 24.31 14.59 -27.71
CA ALA A 429 25.11 13.71 -28.57
C ALA A 429 24.82 12.21 -28.37
N ARG A 430 24.07 11.82 -27.33
CA ARG A 430 23.99 10.44 -26.83
C ARG A 430 22.57 9.89 -26.69
N LEU A 431 21.58 10.74 -26.48
CA LEU A 431 20.20 10.38 -26.17
C LEU A 431 19.22 11.05 -27.14
N ALA A 432 18.16 10.35 -27.53
CA ALA A 432 17.10 10.97 -28.32
C ALA A 432 16.45 12.15 -27.57
N PRO A 433 16.01 13.23 -28.25
CA PRO A 433 15.44 14.44 -27.63
C PRO A 433 14.38 14.13 -26.55
N ARG A 434 13.47 13.21 -26.86
CA ARG A 434 12.42 12.77 -25.95
C ARG A 434 12.94 12.27 -24.60
N HIS A 435 13.96 11.40 -24.61
CA HIS A 435 14.48 10.81 -23.37
C HIS A 435 15.20 11.85 -22.51
N ARG A 436 15.81 12.86 -23.12
CA ARG A 436 16.48 13.97 -22.43
C ARG A 436 15.48 14.88 -21.73
N ILE A 437 14.42 15.27 -22.44
CA ILE A 437 13.33 16.07 -21.90
C ILE A 437 12.68 15.33 -20.72
N LEU A 438 12.34 14.05 -20.92
CA LEU A 438 11.74 13.24 -19.86
C LEU A 438 12.67 13.09 -18.65
N ALA A 439 13.96 12.81 -18.85
CA ALA A 439 14.91 12.70 -17.74
C ALA A 439 15.03 14.00 -16.95
N MET A 440 15.09 15.15 -17.62
CA MET A 440 15.15 16.46 -16.98
C MET A 440 13.86 16.77 -16.21
N MET A 441 12.70 16.56 -16.84
CA MET A 441 11.40 16.77 -16.18
C MET A 441 11.23 15.86 -14.96
N LEU A 442 11.57 14.58 -15.06
CA LEU A 442 11.54 13.64 -13.94
C LEU A 442 12.45 14.10 -12.81
N TRP A 443 13.65 14.58 -13.13
CA TRP A 443 14.57 15.09 -12.13
C TRP A 443 14.02 16.33 -11.42
N CYS A 444 13.44 17.29 -12.16
CA CYS A 444 12.78 18.45 -11.57
C CYS A 444 11.61 18.07 -10.66
N VAL A 445 10.79 17.08 -11.06
CA VAL A 445 9.69 16.55 -10.23
C VAL A 445 10.21 15.93 -8.94
N VAL A 446 11.28 15.14 -9.03
CA VAL A 446 11.92 14.52 -7.86
C VAL A 446 12.42 15.60 -6.90
N LEU A 447 13.18 16.57 -7.39
CA LEU A 447 13.69 17.67 -6.55
C LEU A 447 12.53 18.49 -5.97
N GLY A 448 11.57 18.90 -6.80
CA GLY A 448 10.46 19.75 -6.40
C GLY A 448 9.49 19.11 -5.40
N ALA A 449 9.30 17.79 -5.45
CA ALA A 449 8.42 17.08 -4.53
C ALA A 449 9.15 16.59 -3.27
N PHE A 450 10.35 16.03 -3.41
CA PHE A 450 11.06 15.41 -2.29
C PHE A 450 11.81 16.42 -1.42
N ILE A 451 12.36 17.50 -1.98
CA ILE A 451 13.10 18.49 -1.16
C ILE A 451 12.19 19.15 -0.11
N PRO A 452 11.03 19.73 -0.47
CA PRO A 452 10.18 20.40 0.52
C PRO A 452 9.66 19.46 1.60
N SER A 453 9.50 18.18 1.28
CA SER A 453 9.05 17.20 2.25
C SER A 453 10.17 16.67 3.13
N LEU A 454 11.33 16.33 2.57
CA LEU A 454 12.49 15.84 3.33
C LEU A 454 13.10 16.90 4.25
N PHE A 455 13.08 18.16 3.81
CA PHE A 455 13.70 19.28 4.51
C PHE A 455 12.67 20.31 4.99
N GLY A 456 11.39 19.95 5.01
CA GLY A 456 10.34 20.73 5.66
C GLY A 456 10.35 20.53 7.17
N SER A 457 9.72 21.45 7.90
CA SER A 457 9.71 21.49 9.38
C SER A 457 9.35 20.15 10.04
N ARG A 458 8.40 19.40 9.46
CA ARG A 458 7.99 18.09 9.98
C ARG A 458 9.09 17.06 9.92
N MET A 459 9.74 16.90 8.76
CA MET A 459 10.83 15.93 8.63
C MET A 459 12.08 16.39 9.35
N GLU A 460 12.35 17.70 9.42
CA GLU A 460 13.44 18.25 10.24
C GLU A 460 13.25 17.92 11.73
N ALA A 461 12.05 18.10 12.29
CA ALA A 461 11.75 17.68 13.66
C ALA A 461 11.98 16.17 13.85
N ARG A 462 11.54 15.35 12.89
CA ARG A 462 11.79 13.90 12.91
C ARG A 462 13.28 13.55 12.77
N PHE A 463 14.07 14.32 12.02
CA PHE A 463 15.50 14.05 11.86
C PHE A 463 16.32 14.53 13.06
N ALA A 464 15.89 15.61 13.73
CA ALA A 464 16.49 16.07 14.98
C ALA A 464 16.42 14.99 16.08
N GLU A 465 15.36 14.18 16.08
CA GLU A 465 15.16 13.03 16.97
C GLU A 465 15.65 11.69 16.36
N ALA A 466 16.43 11.71 15.28
CA ALA A 466 16.82 10.47 14.58
C ALA A 466 17.63 9.50 15.46
N GLY A 467 18.49 10.01 16.35
CA GLY A 467 19.30 9.20 17.26
C GLY A 467 18.46 8.44 18.29
N SER A 468 17.54 9.13 18.97
CA SER A 468 16.61 8.52 19.93
C SER A 468 15.61 7.58 19.23
N ASP A 469 15.10 7.93 18.05
CA ASP A 469 14.21 7.06 17.26
C ASP A 469 14.91 5.78 16.79
N LEU A 470 16.17 5.85 16.34
CA LEU A 470 16.92 4.65 15.95
C LEU A 470 17.13 3.72 17.15
N GLN A 471 17.49 4.27 18.30
CA GLN A 471 17.64 3.47 19.53
C GLN A 471 16.31 2.80 19.91
N ALA A 472 15.19 3.54 19.87
CA ALA A 472 13.86 2.98 20.17
C ALA A 472 13.49 1.84 19.20
N ARG A 473 13.82 1.98 17.92
CA ARG A 473 13.62 0.93 16.90
C ARG A 473 14.48 -0.31 17.16
N LEU A 474 15.77 -0.11 17.48
CA LEU A 474 16.66 -1.22 17.80
C LEU A 474 16.17 -1.97 19.04
N THR A 475 15.74 -1.26 20.08
CA THR A 475 15.11 -1.87 21.27
C THR A 475 13.84 -2.64 20.88
N HIS A 476 12.95 -2.05 20.08
CA HIS A 476 11.74 -2.74 19.63
C HIS A 476 12.05 -3.99 18.80
N TRP A 477 13.03 -3.95 17.90
CA TRP A 477 13.45 -5.12 17.12
C TRP A 477 14.06 -6.21 17.99
N GLN A 478 14.82 -5.84 19.02
CA GLN A 478 15.33 -6.79 20.02
C GLN A 478 14.20 -7.44 20.82
N GLU A 479 13.23 -6.65 21.28
CA GLU A 479 12.02 -7.16 21.94
C GLU A 479 11.24 -8.11 21.02
N ALA A 480 11.07 -7.76 19.75
CA ALA A 480 10.37 -8.58 18.78
C ALA A 480 11.08 -9.92 18.52
N LEU A 481 12.42 -9.92 18.44
CA LEU A 481 13.21 -11.15 18.33
C LEU A 481 13.16 -11.99 19.61
N ALA A 482 13.09 -11.36 20.78
CA ALA A 482 13.01 -12.04 22.08
C ALA A 482 11.68 -12.80 22.27
N VAL A 483 10.67 -12.52 21.45
CA VAL A 483 9.41 -13.28 21.42
C VAL A 483 9.63 -14.74 20.95
N VAL A 484 10.67 -15.00 20.14
CA VAL A 484 10.99 -16.34 19.66
C VAL A 484 11.70 -17.12 20.77
N PRO A 485 11.19 -18.29 21.19
CA PRO A 485 11.86 -19.13 22.17
C PRO A 485 13.29 -19.51 21.75
N ALA A 486 14.13 -19.85 22.73
CA ALA A 486 15.54 -20.18 22.48
C ALA A 486 15.73 -21.52 21.73
N ASP A 487 14.68 -22.32 21.60
CA ASP A 487 14.71 -23.65 21.01
C ASP A 487 14.99 -23.62 19.49
N TRP A 488 15.79 -24.58 19.03
CA TRP A 488 16.17 -24.68 17.62
C TRP A 488 15.01 -24.81 16.63
N PRO A 489 13.93 -25.57 16.90
CA PRO A 489 12.77 -25.64 16.01
C PRO A 489 12.14 -24.27 15.75
N ASP A 490 12.03 -23.43 16.78
CA ASP A 490 11.42 -22.11 16.69
C ASP A 490 12.33 -21.12 15.97
N ARG A 491 13.65 -21.21 16.16
CA ARG A 491 14.61 -20.40 15.38
C ARG A 491 14.66 -20.79 13.90
N LEU A 492 14.54 -22.08 13.59
CA LEU A 492 14.61 -22.58 12.21
C LEU A 492 13.31 -22.35 11.44
N LEU A 493 12.15 -22.54 12.07
CA LEU A 493 10.83 -22.51 11.43
C LEU A 493 9.99 -21.28 11.80
N GLY A 494 10.41 -20.50 12.79
CA GLY A 494 9.65 -19.38 13.35
C GLY A 494 8.55 -19.84 14.32
N ILE A 495 7.95 -18.88 15.02
CA ILE A 495 6.79 -19.13 15.90
C ILE A 495 5.48 -19.39 15.14
N GLY A 496 5.50 -19.25 13.80
CA GLY A 496 4.35 -19.40 12.93
C GLY A 496 3.82 -18.07 12.40
N ALA A 497 3.20 -18.11 11.22
CA ALA A 497 2.64 -16.94 10.56
C ALA A 497 1.54 -16.30 11.42
N GLY A 498 1.56 -14.97 11.56
CA GLY A 498 0.53 -14.19 12.26
C GLY A 498 0.53 -14.29 13.78
N ARG A 499 1.52 -14.97 14.38
CA ARG A 499 1.62 -15.16 15.84
C ARG A 499 2.32 -14.02 16.57
N PHE A 500 2.97 -13.10 15.85
CA PHE A 500 3.70 -12.00 16.49
C PHE A 500 2.81 -11.15 17.42
N PRO A 501 1.62 -10.64 17.02
CA PRO A 501 0.82 -9.78 17.89
C PRO A 501 0.38 -10.45 19.19
N GLU A 502 -0.04 -11.72 19.11
CA GLU A 502 -0.43 -12.51 20.28
C GLU A 502 0.76 -12.75 21.20
N ARG A 503 1.89 -13.23 20.68
CA ARG A 503 3.04 -13.53 21.51
C ARG A 503 3.68 -12.28 22.12
N TYR A 504 3.77 -11.19 21.35
CA TYR A 504 4.28 -9.91 21.82
C TYR A 504 3.45 -9.34 22.99
N LEU A 505 2.13 -9.53 22.98
CA LEU A 505 1.24 -9.16 24.08
C LEU A 505 1.65 -9.82 25.41
N TRP A 506 1.99 -11.11 25.39
CA TRP A 506 2.31 -11.89 26.59
C TRP A 506 3.76 -11.74 27.08
N THR A 507 4.68 -11.28 26.23
CA THR A 507 6.11 -11.13 26.58
C THR A 507 6.44 -9.77 27.22
N ARG A 508 5.54 -8.78 27.16
CA ARG A 508 5.74 -7.43 27.71
C ARG A 508 5.50 -7.37 29.23
N ARG A 509 6.24 -6.48 29.90
CA ARG A 509 6.14 -6.25 31.37
C ARG A 509 4.86 -5.57 31.84
N ASP A 510 4.14 -4.87 30.96
CA ASP A 510 2.86 -4.22 31.29
C ASP A 510 1.75 -4.63 30.29
N PRO A 511 1.17 -5.82 30.45
CA PRO A 511 0.05 -6.27 29.63
C PRO A 511 -1.19 -5.39 29.76
N GLN A 512 -1.32 -4.65 30.86
CA GLN A 512 -2.52 -3.89 31.20
C GLN A 512 -2.66 -2.62 30.36
N ALA A 513 -1.57 -2.09 29.81
CA ALA A 513 -1.62 -0.98 28.85
C ALA A 513 -2.30 -1.36 27.51
N PHE A 514 -2.48 -2.67 27.24
CA PHE A 514 -2.99 -3.14 25.96
C PHE A 514 -4.51 -3.35 25.96
N GLY A 515 -5.15 -2.71 24.99
CA GLY A 515 -6.53 -2.98 24.65
C GLY A 515 -6.68 -4.33 23.95
N THR A 516 -7.74 -5.05 24.29
CA THR A 516 -8.28 -6.19 23.58
C THR A 516 -9.78 -5.96 23.35
N LEU A 517 -10.33 -6.66 22.36
CA LEU A 517 -11.76 -6.71 22.11
C LEU A 517 -12.17 -8.15 21.87
N GLY A 518 -13.38 -8.49 22.26
CA GLY A 518 -13.99 -9.79 22.03
C GLY A 518 -15.50 -9.71 22.06
N ILE A 519 -16.13 -10.82 21.68
CA ILE A 519 -17.57 -11.05 21.73
C ILE A 519 -17.82 -12.04 22.87
N GLY A 520 -18.52 -11.59 23.90
CA GLY A 520 -19.02 -12.44 24.97
C GLY A 520 -20.35 -13.09 24.55
N SER A 521 -20.74 -14.17 25.23
CA SER A 521 -22.04 -14.78 25.04
C SER A 521 -22.62 -15.27 26.36
N GLU A 522 -23.89 -14.98 26.58
CA GLU A 522 -24.62 -15.33 27.80
C GLU A 522 -26.08 -15.62 27.43
N ALA A 523 -26.60 -16.78 27.83
CA ALA A 523 -27.98 -17.21 27.54
C ALA A 523 -28.40 -17.09 26.05
N GLY A 524 -27.46 -17.28 25.13
CA GLY A 524 -27.70 -17.14 23.68
C GLY A 524 -27.60 -15.72 23.14
N ASN A 525 -27.56 -14.70 24.00
CA ASN A 525 -27.23 -13.33 23.62
C ASN A 525 -25.72 -13.19 23.38
N ARG A 526 -25.33 -12.25 22.53
CA ARG A 526 -23.92 -11.89 22.28
C ARG A 526 -23.76 -10.41 22.55
N TYR A 527 -22.61 -10.03 23.09
CA TYR A 527 -22.32 -8.64 23.42
C TYR A 527 -20.85 -8.34 23.18
N LEU A 528 -20.52 -7.07 23.02
CA LEU A 528 -19.14 -6.61 22.85
C LEU A 528 -18.46 -6.51 24.22
N ARG A 529 -17.28 -7.10 24.36
CA ARG A 529 -16.40 -6.91 25.52
C ARG A 529 -15.17 -6.10 25.10
N LEU A 530 -14.94 -4.95 25.74
CA LEU A 530 -13.79 -4.08 25.50
C LEU A 530 -12.92 -3.96 26.74
N SER A 531 -11.61 -4.18 26.58
CA SER A 531 -10.66 -3.84 27.63
C SER A 531 -10.18 -2.41 27.53
N GLY A 532 -9.74 -1.89 28.67
CA GLY A 532 -9.22 -0.54 28.79
C GLY A 532 -7.92 -0.34 28.00
N ALA A 533 -7.86 0.74 27.24
CA ALA A 533 -6.69 1.09 26.43
C ALA A 533 -6.59 2.59 26.17
N ARG A 534 -5.39 3.06 25.84
CA ARG A 534 -5.20 4.44 25.41
C ARG A 534 -5.71 4.68 23.97
N GLY A 535 -5.39 3.77 23.06
CA GLY A 535 -5.58 3.98 21.61
C GLY A 535 -6.64 3.08 20.94
N MET A 536 -7.13 2.05 21.64
CA MET A 536 -8.03 1.06 21.05
C MET A 536 -9.48 1.55 21.03
N ARG A 537 -10.13 1.38 19.89
CA ARG A 537 -11.54 1.75 19.68
C ARG A 537 -12.19 0.84 18.64
N LEU A 538 -13.49 0.65 18.76
CA LEU A 538 -14.32 0.00 17.75
C LEU A 538 -15.15 1.07 17.05
N GLY A 539 -15.15 1.08 15.71
CA GLY A 539 -15.80 2.13 14.93
C GLY A 539 -16.73 1.59 13.86
N GLN A 540 -17.86 2.27 13.65
CA GLN A 540 -18.79 2.02 12.57
C GLN A 540 -19.09 3.31 11.80
N ARG A 541 -19.14 3.22 10.48
CA ARG A 541 -19.54 4.36 9.63
C ARG A 541 -21.04 4.62 9.76
N VAL A 542 -21.40 5.86 10.09
CA VAL A 542 -22.79 6.29 10.23
C VAL A 542 -23.08 7.48 9.33
N ARG A 543 -24.36 7.72 9.01
CA ARG A 543 -24.80 8.85 8.19
C ARG A 543 -25.78 9.71 8.97
N LEU A 544 -25.30 10.85 9.47
CA LEU A 544 -26.11 11.88 10.11
C LEU A 544 -26.57 12.92 9.08
N ARG A 545 -27.67 13.60 9.39
CA ARG A 545 -28.06 14.86 8.76
C ARG A 545 -27.55 16.01 9.63
N PRO A 546 -27.03 17.09 9.05
CA PRO A 546 -26.62 18.26 9.82
C PRO A 546 -27.83 18.95 10.48
N ASN A 547 -27.59 19.70 11.57
CA ASN A 547 -28.57 20.46 12.34
C ASN A 547 -29.81 19.64 12.70
N THR A 548 -29.58 18.42 13.20
CA THR A 548 -30.65 17.47 13.53
C THR A 548 -30.36 16.88 14.90
N ALA A 549 -31.38 16.81 15.76
CA ALA A 549 -31.29 16.17 17.06
C ALA A 549 -31.32 14.64 16.94
N TYR A 550 -30.37 14.00 17.62
CA TYR A 550 -30.20 12.55 17.67
C TYR A 550 -30.19 12.06 19.11
N ARG A 551 -30.58 10.79 19.26
CA ARG A 551 -30.51 10.03 20.50
C ARG A 551 -29.59 8.83 20.29
N LEU A 552 -28.53 8.75 21.08
CA LEU A 552 -27.61 7.62 21.19
C LEU A 552 -27.94 6.84 22.46
N ARG A 553 -28.22 5.54 22.32
CA ARG A 553 -28.48 4.61 23.43
C ARG A 553 -27.53 3.41 23.35
N LEU A 554 -27.19 2.87 24.51
CA LEU A 554 -26.47 1.61 24.66
C LEU A 554 -26.67 1.10 26.08
N THR A 555 -26.54 -0.20 26.27
CA THR A 555 -26.46 -0.83 27.59
C THR A 555 -25.02 -1.20 27.90
N VAL A 556 -24.63 -1.04 29.17
CA VAL A 556 -23.28 -1.36 29.62
C VAL A 556 -23.32 -2.18 30.90
N ARG A 557 -22.35 -3.07 31.05
CA ARG A 557 -22.11 -3.86 32.26
C ARG A 557 -20.62 -3.94 32.54
N THR A 558 -20.23 -3.71 33.79
CA THR A 558 -18.84 -3.68 34.23
C THR A 558 -18.75 -3.98 35.72
N GLU A 559 -17.65 -4.62 36.13
CA GLU A 559 -17.23 -4.85 37.53
C GLU A 559 -16.11 -3.88 37.95
N ALA A 560 -15.63 -3.04 37.02
CA ALA A 560 -14.57 -2.09 37.34
C ALA A 560 -15.08 -1.01 38.31
N PRO A 561 -14.28 -0.63 39.33
CA PRO A 561 -14.68 0.41 40.28
C PRO A 561 -14.94 1.75 39.60
N GLU A 562 -14.13 2.04 38.57
CA GLU A 562 -14.26 3.25 37.77
C GLU A 562 -13.63 3.00 36.38
N LEU A 563 -14.38 3.30 35.32
CA LEU A 563 -13.86 3.33 33.95
C LEU A 563 -14.41 4.52 33.17
N LYS A 564 -13.62 5.01 32.21
CA LYS A 564 -14.02 6.10 31.31
C LYS A 564 -14.46 5.53 29.97
N LEU A 565 -15.77 5.42 29.77
CA LEU A 565 -16.31 5.00 28.47
C LEU A 565 -16.37 6.21 27.55
N GLN A 566 -15.69 6.16 26.41
CA GLN A 566 -15.71 7.22 25.42
C GLN A 566 -16.51 6.82 24.19
N LEU A 567 -17.54 7.61 23.89
CA LEU A 567 -18.39 7.50 22.71
C LEU A 567 -18.15 8.74 21.86
N ARG A 568 -17.85 8.59 20.58
CA ARG A 568 -17.49 9.74 19.75
C ARG A 568 -18.06 9.62 18.34
N LEU A 569 -18.67 10.70 17.87
CA LEU A 569 -19.14 10.88 16.50
C LEU A 569 -18.23 11.90 15.81
N CYS A 570 -17.45 11.43 14.84
CA CYS A 570 -16.50 12.31 14.16
C CYS A 570 -16.16 11.93 12.73
N HIS A 571 -15.94 12.95 11.90
CA HIS A 571 -15.29 12.80 10.61
C HIS A 571 -13.80 12.47 10.82
N ARG A 572 -13.41 11.23 10.53
CA ARG A 572 -12.08 10.69 10.86
C ARG A 572 -11.56 9.81 9.72
N GLN A 573 -10.30 10.02 9.35
CA GLN A 573 -9.56 9.14 8.43
C GLN A 573 -9.10 7.86 9.13
N MET A 574 -8.57 6.88 8.38
CA MET A 574 -8.15 5.58 8.94
C MET A 574 -7.18 5.72 10.12
N ILE A 575 -6.19 6.61 9.99
CA ILE A 575 -5.24 6.98 11.04
C ILE A 575 -5.56 8.40 11.48
N ALA A 576 -5.72 8.63 12.78
CA ALA A 576 -5.89 9.99 13.31
C ALA A 576 -4.53 10.64 13.60
N PRO A 577 -4.28 11.89 13.18
CA PRO A 577 -3.07 12.61 13.54
C PRO A 577 -3.08 13.12 14.98
N SER A 578 -4.26 13.34 15.55
CA SER A 578 -4.45 13.85 16.91
C SER A 578 -5.73 13.30 17.54
N GLU A 579 -5.72 13.18 18.86
CA GLU A 579 -6.93 12.87 19.64
C GLU A 579 -7.90 14.05 19.66
N TRP A 580 -7.38 15.28 19.71
CA TRP A 580 -8.20 16.48 19.76
C TRP A 580 -8.76 16.82 18.38
N ASN A 581 -10.09 16.91 18.29
CA ASN A 581 -10.81 17.49 17.17
C ASN A 581 -12.12 18.11 17.72
N PRO A 582 -12.24 19.44 17.72
CA PRO A 582 -13.35 20.16 18.36
C PRO A 582 -14.66 20.05 17.56
N ARG A 583 -14.61 19.54 16.33
CA ARG A 583 -15.82 19.34 15.49
C ARG A 583 -16.54 18.04 15.81
N CYS A 584 -15.98 17.18 16.66
CA CYS A 584 -16.60 15.91 17.03
C CYS A 584 -17.60 16.11 18.19
N VAL A 585 -18.68 15.35 18.18
CA VAL A 585 -19.51 15.14 19.37
C VAL A 585 -18.89 14.01 20.19
N THR A 586 -18.58 14.27 21.46
CA THR A 586 -17.89 13.31 22.35
C THR A 586 -18.64 13.20 23.67
N PHE A 587 -18.98 11.98 24.06
CA PHE A 587 -19.48 11.63 25.38
C PHE A 587 -18.39 10.84 26.11
N SER A 588 -18.19 11.13 27.39
CA SER A 588 -17.18 10.44 28.21
C SER A 588 -17.70 10.15 29.62
N PRO A 589 -18.83 9.43 29.77
CA PRO A 589 -19.33 9.04 31.09
C PRO A 589 -18.28 8.23 31.86
N MET A 590 -18.18 8.52 33.16
CA MET A 590 -17.53 7.63 34.11
C MET A 590 -18.55 6.57 34.51
N VAL A 591 -18.25 5.31 34.21
CA VAL A 591 -19.08 4.16 34.55
C VAL A 591 -18.43 3.45 35.72
N THR A 592 -19.18 3.22 36.79
CA THR A 592 -18.76 2.47 37.97
C THR A 592 -19.29 1.05 37.89
N ASP A 593 -18.96 0.23 38.89
CA ASP A 593 -19.51 -1.11 39.05
C ASP A 593 -21.04 -1.10 38.91
N THR A 594 -21.53 -2.06 38.12
CA THR A 594 -22.94 -2.27 37.79
C THR A 594 -23.55 -3.45 38.56
N GLU A 595 -22.78 -4.08 39.46
CA GLU A 595 -23.21 -5.22 40.28
C GLU A 595 -23.75 -6.38 39.42
N GLY A 596 -23.16 -6.56 38.23
CA GLY A 596 -23.56 -7.58 37.25
C GLY A 596 -24.82 -7.24 36.43
N ALA A 597 -25.48 -6.11 36.66
CA ALA A 597 -26.67 -5.70 35.94
C ALA A 597 -26.36 -4.88 34.68
N TRP A 598 -27.19 -5.01 33.63
CA TRP A 598 -27.11 -4.14 32.47
C TRP A 598 -27.71 -2.77 32.77
N ARG A 599 -26.91 -1.71 32.58
CA ARG A 599 -27.32 -0.32 32.79
C ARG A 599 -27.44 0.42 31.48
N ALA A 600 -28.61 1.02 31.23
CA ALA A 600 -28.82 1.85 30.05
C ALA A 600 -28.14 3.22 30.19
N LEU A 601 -27.48 3.65 29.12
CA LEU A 601 -26.95 5.00 28.94
C LEU A 601 -27.67 5.65 27.74
N GLU A 602 -28.12 6.88 27.91
CA GLU A 602 -28.78 7.66 26.86
C GLU A 602 -28.16 9.05 26.75
N PHE A 603 -27.89 9.48 25.51
CA PHE A 603 -27.35 10.79 25.19
C PHE A 603 -28.16 11.42 24.07
N VAL A 604 -28.60 12.67 24.27
CA VAL A 604 -29.25 13.47 23.24
C VAL A 604 -28.30 14.58 22.81
N PHE A 605 -28.16 14.79 21.50
CA PHE A 605 -27.27 15.81 20.96
C PHE A 605 -27.77 16.33 19.61
N ASP A 606 -27.35 17.54 19.24
CA ASP A 606 -27.52 18.07 17.89
C ASP A 606 -26.28 17.76 17.05
N SER A 607 -26.49 17.29 15.82
CA SER A 607 -25.39 16.96 14.90
C SER A 607 -24.59 18.19 14.45
N ALA A 608 -25.12 19.40 14.56
CA ALA A 608 -24.55 20.63 14.03
C ALA A 608 -24.07 20.40 12.58
N ASN A 609 -22.80 20.62 12.28
CA ASN A 609 -22.27 20.40 10.92
C ASN A 609 -21.86 18.94 10.62
N LEU A 610 -21.99 18.00 11.56
CA LEU A 610 -21.67 16.58 11.34
C LEU A 610 -22.61 15.98 10.29
N GLY A 611 -22.04 15.20 9.37
CA GLY A 611 -22.79 14.58 8.27
C GLY A 611 -23.07 15.52 7.10
N SER A 612 -22.64 16.78 7.16
CA SER A 612 -22.67 17.70 6.00
C SER A 612 -21.81 17.17 4.85
N PHE A 613 -22.23 17.48 3.62
CA PHE A 613 -21.49 17.11 2.41
C PHE A 613 -20.06 17.67 2.43
N GLU A 614 -19.89 18.90 2.91
CA GLU A 614 -18.58 19.53 3.04
C GLU A 614 -17.63 18.73 3.93
N GLN A 615 -18.07 18.29 5.11
CA GLN A 615 -17.23 17.48 6.01
C GLN A 615 -17.02 16.06 5.48
N ALA A 616 -18.02 15.48 4.80
CA ALA A 616 -17.90 14.18 4.17
C ALA A 616 -16.84 14.15 3.05
N LEU A 617 -16.63 15.27 2.36
CA LEU A 617 -15.55 15.44 1.39
C LEU A 617 -14.15 15.51 2.03
N ARG A 618 -14.04 15.69 3.35
CA ARG A 618 -12.75 15.68 4.06
C ARG A 618 -12.43 14.33 4.69
N ALA A 619 -13.42 13.65 5.26
CA ALA A 619 -13.28 12.34 5.89
C ALA A 619 -14.65 11.66 6.10
N PRO A 620 -14.73 10.33 6.23
CA PRO A 620 -15.98 9.64 6.57
C PRO A 620 -16.39 9.90 8.03
N LEU A 621 -17.69 9.90 8.32
CA LEU A 621 -18.25 10.03 9.66
C LEU A 621 -18.35 8.66 10.36
N LEU A 622 -17.79 8.55 11.56
CA LEU A 622 -17.78 7.32 12.35
C LEU A 622 -18.39 7.56 13.74
N LEU A 623 -19.13 6.57 14.23
CA LEU A 623 -19.38 6.34 15.66
C LEU A 623 -18.28 5.43 16.19
N THR A 624 -17.59 5.84 17.25
CA THR A 624 -16.54 5.03 17.90
C THR A 624 -16.81 4.80 19.37
N LEU A 625 -16.55 3.58 19.82
CA LEU A 625 -16.65 3.10 21.21
C LEU A 625 -15.24 2.79 21.74
N ALA A 626 -14.89 3.29 22.93
CA ALA A 626 -13.61 3.00 23.56
C ALA A 626 -13.73 2.96 25.09
N ASN A 627 -13.17 1.93 25.72
CA ASN A 627 -12.86 1.94 27.15
C ASN A 627 -11.52 2.66 27.33
N ARG A 628 -11.55 3.97 27.61
CA ARG A 628 -10.39 4.85 27.52
C ARG A 628 -9.61 4.85 28.84
N ARG A 629 -8.34 4.46 28.79
CA ARG A 629 -7.41 4.53 29.93
C ARG A 629 -6.33 5.58 29.70
N GLU A 630 -6.31 6.60 30.55
CA GLU A 630 -5.35 7.71 30.53
C GLU A 630 -5.05 8.21 31.95
N TYR A 631 -3.87 8.81 32.14
CA TYR A 631 -3.44 9.41 33.41
C TYR A 631 -3.58 8.41 34.57
N ARG A 632 -4.25 8.80 35.67
CA ARG A 632 -4.47 7.93 36.84
C ARG A 632 -5.14 6.59 36.53
N LEU A 633 -5.91 6.49 35.44
CA LEU A 633 -6.54 5.22 35.04
C LEU A 633 -5.52 4.20 34.51
N LEU A 634 -4.32 4.62 34.11
CA LEU A 634 -3.22 3.72 33.72
C LEU A 634 -2.58 3.04 34.94
N GLU A 635 -2.71 3.62 36.13
CA GLU A 635 -2.14 3.08 37.38
C GLU A 635 -3.08 2.08 38.07
N GLN A 636 -4.34 2.01 37.63
CA GLN A 636 -5.34 1.07 38.15
C GLN A 636 -5.24 -0.31 37.48
N PRO A 637 -5.85 -1.36 38.05
CA PRO A 637 -6.01 -2.64 37.36
C PRO A 637 -6.72 -2.49 36.00
N GLN A 638 -6.49 -3.44 35.11
CA GLN A 638 -7.16 -3.46 33.80
C GLN A 638 -8.69 -3.50 33.95
N THR A 639 -9.38 -2.63 33.21
CA THR A 639 -10.85 -2.54 33.23
C THR A 639 -11.46 -3.25 32.03
N LEU A 640 -12.64 -3.82 32.23
CA LEU A 640 -13.44 -4.47 31.19
C LEU A 640 -14.84 -3.86 31.20
N VAL A 641 -15.39 -3.63 30.02
CA VAL A 641 -16.78 -3.21 29.86
C VAL A 641 -17.46 -4.08 28.80
N ASP A 642 -18.61 -4.62 29.16
CA ASP A 642 -19.54 -5.27 28.27
C ASP A 642 -20.50 -4.19 27.74
N ILE A 643 -20.73 -4.18 26.43
CA ILE A 643 -21.56 -3.20 25.72
C ILE A 643 -22.53 -3.96 24.82
N ASP A 644 -23.80 -3.57 24.85
CA ASP A 644 -24.84 -4.13 24.00
C ASP A 644 -25.87 -3.05 23.59
N ASP A 645 -26.83 -3.42 22.73
CA ASP A 645 -27.97 -2.61 22.29
C ASP A 645 -27.61 -1.19 21.81
N VAL A 646 -26.51 -1.06 21.06
CA VAL A 646 -26.06 0.24 20.55
C VAL A 646 -27.02 0.74 19.48
N SER A 647 -27.71 1.84 19.77
CA SER A 647 -28.74 2.43 18.92
C SER A 647 -28.50 3.92 18.71
N LEU A 648 -28.63 4.39 17.46
CA LEU A 648 -28.53 5.79 17.08
C LEU A 648 -29.69 6.16 16.16
N GLN A 649 -30.61 6.96 16.68
CA GLN A 649 -31.84 7.36 15.98
C GLN A 649 -32.05 8.86 16.07
N ARG A 650 -32.80 9.43 15.12
CA ARG A 650 -33.27 10.82 15.24
C ARG A 650 -34.23 10.94 16.42
N LEU A 651 -34.19 12.08 17.10
CA LEU A 651 -35.01 12.31 18.30
C LEU A 651 -36.51 12.27 17.99
N GLU A 652 -36.91 12.82 16.83
CA GLU A 652 -38.28 12.81 16.29
C GLU A 652 -38.74 11.41 15.80
N GLY A 653 -37.89 10.39 15.96
CA GLY A 653 -38.11 9.06 15.43
C GLY A 653 -37.50 8.86 14.03
N GLY A 654 -37.30 7.61 13.69
CA GLY A 654 -36.79 7.24 12.37
C GLY A 654 -36.08 5.89 12.37
N ARG A 655 -35.47 5.61 11.22
CA ARG A 655 -34.69 4.40 11.02
C ARG A 655 -33.44 4.41 11.90
N GLU A 656 -33.15 3.25 12.47
CA GLU A 656 -31.88 2.94 13.12
C GLU A 656 -30.68 3.16 12.18
N LEU A 657 -29.68 3.89 12.65
CA LEU A 657 -28.47 4.23 11.89
C LEU A 657 -27.28 3.31 12.20
N VAL A 658 -27.25 2.69 13.37
CA VAL A 658 -26.28 1.66 13.74
C VAL A 658 -26.73 0.31 13.19
N ARG A 659 -25.81 -0.47 12.63
CA ARG A 659 -26.06 -1.84 12.19
C ARG A 659 -25.35 -2.81 13.12
N ASN A 660 -25.99 -3.94 13.41
CA ASN A 660 -25.43 -4.95 14.31
C ASN A 660 -25.00 -4.31 15.66
N GLY A 661 -25.89 -3.51 16.24
CA GLY A 661 -25.67 -2.84 17.53
C GLY A 661 -25.89 -3.77 18.73
N ASP A 662 -26.57 -4.89 18.49
CA ASP A 662 -26.79 -6.04 19.38
C ASP A 662 -25.66 -7.07 19.32
N PHE A 663 -24.66 -6.87 18.45
CA PHE A 663 -23.50 -7.76 18.25
C PHE A 663 -23.82 -9.25 17.99
N GLY A 664 -25.07 -9.59 17.64
CA GLY A 664 -25.50 -10.96 17.34
C GLY A 664 -24.72 -11.57 16.17
N ALA A 665 -24.37 -10.75 15.18
CA ALA A 665 -23.54 -11.11 14.04
C ALA A 665 -22.02 -10.96 14.32
N GLY A 666 -21.60 -10.78 15.58
CA GLY A 666 -20.22 -10.54 15.97
C GLY A 666 -19.80 -9.10 15.63
N ILE A 667 -18.71 -8.93 14.90
CA ILE A 667 -18.17 -7.59 14.54
C ILE A 667 -18.61 -7.09 13.16
N ASP A 668 -19.65 -7.67 12.56
CA ASP A 668 -20.17 -7.20 11.27
C ASP A 668 -20.47 -5.69 11.35
N HIS A 669 -19.99 -4.93 10.36
CA HIS A 669 -20.00 -3.46 10.27
C HIS A 669 -19.06 -2.68 11.21
N TRP A 670 -18.47 -3.33 12.20
CA TRP A 670 -17.58 -2.71 13.17
C TRP A 670 -16.12 -3.02 12.84
N LEU A 671 -15.32 -1.97 12.63
CA LEU A 671 -13.88 -2.10 12.41
C LEU A 671 -13.12 -1.62 13.65
N SER A 672 -12.14 -2.39 14.09
CA SER A 672 -11.24 -1.98 15.18
C SER A 672 -10.22 -0.96 14.68
N TYR A 673 -9.76 -0.08 15.57
CA TYR A 673 -8.66 0.84 15.30
C TYR A 673 -7.71 0.86 16.49
N SER A 674 -6.42 0.97 16.21
CA SER A 674 -5.37 1.20 17.20
C SER A 674 -4.63 2.48 16.87
N ASP A 675 -5.05 3.58 17.48
CA ASP A 675 -4.40 4.87 17.30
C ASP A 675 -3.16 4.99 18.19
N PHE A 676 -2.10 5.62 17.67
CA PHE A 676 -0.86 5.96 18.38
C PHE A 676 -0.03 4.78 18.93
N ASP A 677 -0.48 3.53 18.77
CA ASP A 677 0.22 2.33 19.21
C ASP A 677 0.19 1.23 18.12
N HIS A 678 1.25 1.23 17.30
CA HIS A 678 1.41 0.33 16.15
C HIS A 678 2.43 -0.80 16.37
N GLN A 679 3.39 -0.59 17.27
CA GLN A 679 4.51 -1.52 17.53
C GLN A 679 4.05 -2.89 18.05
N ARG A 680 2.88 -2.97 18.68
CA ARG A 680 2.31 -4.25 19.12
C ARG A 680 1.76 -5.12 17.99
N TRP A 681 1.49 -4.53 16.82
CA TRP A 681 0.92 -5.22 15.67
C TRP A 681 1.96 -5.55 14.61
N HIS A 682 3.05 -4.79 14.59
CA HIS A 682 4.07 -4.81 13.56
C HIS A 682 5.46 -4.90 14.19
N THR A 683 6.34 -5.70 13.61
CA THR A 683 7.77 -5.72 13.98
C THR A 683 8.53 -4.49 13.49
N ASP A 684 7.90 -3.67 12.63
CA ASP A 684 8.47 -2.50 11.95
C ASP A 684 9.78 -2.79 11.18
N ASN A 685 9.98 -4.05 10.78
CA ASN A 685 11.11 -4.51 9.99
C ASN A 685 10.79 -5.86 9.34
N LEU A 686 10.90 -5.93 8.01
CA LEU A 686 10.61 -7.09 7.18
C LEU A 686 11.50 -8.29 7.54
N TRP A 687 12.78 -8.05 7.83
CA TRP A 687 13.74 -9.11 8.13
C TRP A 687 13.48 -9.71 9.51
N VAL A 688 13.20 -8.86 10.49
CA VAL A 688 12.76 -9.30 11.83
C VAL A 688 11.45 -10.08 11.73
N HIS A 689 10.49 -9.59 10.95
CA HIS A 689 9.22 -10.29 10.72
C HIS A 689 9.42 -11.70 10.17
N LEU A 690 10.27 -11.84 9.14
CA LEU A 690 10.57 -13.13 8.53
C LEU A 690 11.27 -14.07 9.52
N LEU A 691 12.23 -13.58 10.30
CA LEU A 691 12.91 -14.39 11.32
C LEU A 691 11.93 -14.84 12.42
N VAL A 692 11.08 -13.95 12.91
CA VAL A 692 10.12 -14.25 13.97
C VAL A 692 9.08 -15.26 13.48
N GLU A 693 8.40 -14.99 12.37
CA GLU A 693 7.24 -15.79 11.96
C GLU A 693 7.56 -16.97 11.03
N ARG A 694 8.67 -16.90 10.27
CA ARG A 694 9.05 -17.90 9.27
C ARG A 694 10.40 -18.59 9.54
N GLY A 695 11.16 -18.09 10.53
CA GLY A 695 12.45 -18.64 10.92
C GLY A 695 13.55 -18.48 9.86
N LEU A 696 14.72 -19.02 10.18
CA LEU A 696 15.89 -18.99 9.30
C LEU A 696 15.65 -19.68 7.95
N LEU A 697 14.91 -20.79 7.93
CA LEU A 697 14.62 -21.51 6.69
C LEU A 697 13.69 -20.71 5.78
N GLY A 698 12.65 -20.09 6.34
CA GLY A 698 11.76 -19.22 5.57
C GLY A 698 12.49 -18.03 4.96
N LEU A 699 13.37 -17.40 5.73
CA LEU A 699 14.23 -16.31 5.23
C LEU A 699 15.16 -16.79 4.11
N ALA A 700 15.86 -17.92 4.30
CA ALA A 700 16.77 -18.47 3.30
C ALA A 700 16.08 -18.76 1.97
N VAL A 701 14.86 -19.32 2.02
CA VAL A 701 14.07 -19.63 0.82
C VAL A 701 13.56 -18.37 0.13
N LEU A 702 13.19 -17.34 0.89
CA LEU A 702 12.85 -16.05 0.29
C LEU A 702 14.06 -15.40 -0.40
N LEU A 703 15.23 -15.41 0.24
CA LEU A 703 16.46 -14.88 -0.36
C LEU A 703 16.83 -15.64 -1.63
N LEU A 704 16.68 -16.97 -1.62
CA LEU A 704 16.89 -17.81 -2.80
C LEU A 704 15.88 -17.48 -3.92
N LEU A 705 14.60 -17.28 -3.59
CA LEU A 705 13.58 -16.81 -4.52
C LEU A 705 13.98 -15.49 -5.17
N LEU A 706 14.34 -14.49 -4.36
CA LEU A 706 14.74 -13.18 -4.84
C LEU A 706 16.00 -13.23 -5.72
N LEU A 707 16.96 -14.08 -5.37
CA LEU A 707 18.18 -14.28 -6.15
C LEU A 707 17.88 -14.90 -7.52
N VAL A 708 17.07 -15.96 -7.56
CA VAL A 708 16.67 -16.64 -8.80
C VAL A 708 15.80 -15.73 -9.66
N ALA A 709 14.82 -15.05 -9.05
CA ALA A 709 13.97 -14.07 -9.73
C ALA A 709 14.79 -12.93 -10.32
N SER A 710 15.70 -12.33 -9.55
CA SER A 710 16.56 -11.24 -10.03
C SER A 710 17.37 -11.64 -11.27
N ARG A 711 17.93 -12.86 -11.26
CA ARG A 711 18.65 -13.39 -12.43
C ARG A 711 17.74 -13.52 -13.65
N GLY A 712 16.54 -14.08 -13.49
CA GLY A 712 15.61 -14.25 -14.61
C GLY A 712 15.06 -12.92 -15.16
N LEU A 713 14.76 -11.96 -14.27
CA LEU A 713 14.29 -10.62 -14.61
C LEU A 713 15.35 -9.82 -15.38
N LEU A 714 16.61 -9.82 -14.90
CA LEU A 714 17.70 -9.07 -15.53
C LEU A 714 18.24 -9.73 -16.80
N ALA A 715 18.12 -11.05 -16.93
CA ALA A 715 18.54 -11.75 -18.14
C ALA A 715 17.64 -11.47 -19.36
N GLY A 716 16.41 -10.97 -19.16
CA GLY A 716 15.47 -10.66 -20.24
C GLY A 716 15.01 -11.89 -21.04
N ARG A 717 15.13 -13.10 -20.46
CA ARG A 717 14.74 -14.37 -21.10
C ARG A 717 13.32 -14.81 -20.73
N VAL A 718 12.85 -14.41 -19.54
CA VAL A 718 11.56 -14.82 -18.98
C VAL A 718 10.46 -13.81 -19.34
N VAL A 719 10.81 -12.53 -19.29
CA VAL A 719 9.98 -11.36 -19.60
C VAL A 719 10.78 -10.40 -20.48
N SER A 720 10.11 -9.41 -21.07
CA SER A 720 10.82 -8.39 -21.85
C SER A 720 11.86 -7.67 -20.97
N PRO A 721 13.02 -7.25 -21.50
CA PRO A 721 14.07 -6.64 -20.69
C PRO A 721 13.62 -5.39 -19.93
N ALA A 722 12.73 -4.58 -20.52
CA ALA A 722 12.23 -3.37 -19.87
C ALA A 722 11.30 -3.71 -18.71
N PHE A 723 10.35 -4.63 -18.93
CA PHE A 723 9.46 -5.12 -17.87
C PHE A 723 10.25 -5.79 -16.73
N GLY A 724 11.21 -6.66 -17.07
CA GLY A 724 12.05 -7.35 -16.09
C GLY A 724 12.85 -6.41 -15.19
N ILE A 725 13.45 -5.36 -15.75
CA ILE A 725 14.15 -4.33 -14.97
C ILE A 725 13.19 -3.57 -14.06
N THR A 726 12.02 -3.20 -14.55
CA THR A 726 11.00 -2.51 -13.76
C THR A 726 10.54 -3.35 -12.57
N VAL A 727 10.26 -4.65 -12.78
CA VAL A 727 9.91 -5.57 -11.71
C VAL A 727 11.06 -5.71 -10.71
N TRP A 728 12.30 -5.84 -11.18
CA TRP A 728 13.46 -5.95 -10.30
C TRP A 728 13.67 -4.70 -9.45
N LEU A 729 13.51 -3.50 -10.03
CA LEU A 729 13.55 -2.23 -9.32
C LEU A 729 12.42 -2.12 -8.30
N ALA A 730 11.19 -2.53 -8.66
CA ALA A 730 10.06 -2.59 -7.74
C ALA A 730 10.34 -3.47 -6.52
N LEU A 731 10.88 -4.68 -6.74
CA LEU A 731 11.27 -5.58 -5.65
C LEU A 731 12.38 -4.98 -4.78
N LEU A 732 13.39 -4.34 -5.39
CA LEU A 732 14.45 -3.67 -4.64
C LEU A 732 13.91 -2.53 -3.75
N GLY A 733 13.04 -1.69 -4.31
CA GLY A 733 12.37 -0.62 -3.57
C GLY A 733 11.58 -1.16 -2.39
N PHE A 734 10.81 -2.24 -2.59
CA PHE A 734 10.06 -2.90 -1.53
C PHE A 734 10.96 -3.41 -0.39
N LEU A 735 12.07 -4.07 -0.72
CA LEU A 735 13.03 -4.56 0.28
C LEU A 735 13.69 -3.41 1.06
N ALA A 736 13.98 -2.29 0.39
CA ALA A 736 14.53 -1.09 1.01
C ALA A 736 13.50 -0.38 1.92
N VAL A 737 12.21 -0.33 1.56
CA VAL A 737 11.15 0.10 2.49
C VAL A 737 11.07 -0.86 3.69
N GLY A 738 11.22 -2.16 3.43
CA GLY A 738 11.15 -3.23 4.43
C GLY A 738 12.20 -3.16 5.54
N THR A 739 13.27 -2.36 5.40
CA THR A 739 14.21 -2.15 6.51
C THR A 739 13.58 -1.38 7.68
N PHE A 740 12.48 -0.67 7.45
CA PHE A 740 11.75 0.13 8.44
C PHE A 740 10.26 -0.22 8.53
N GLY A 741 9.80 -1.30 7.89
CA GLY A 741 8.41 -1.73 7.93
C GLY A 741 8.24 -3.23 7.72
N THR A 742 7.18 -3.80 8.28
CA THR A 742 6.87 -5.24 8.19
C THR A 742 6.39 -5.67 6.80
N LEU A 743 5.55 -4.86 6.14
CA LEU A 743 5.02 -4.93 4.77
C LEU A 743 4.27 -6.22 4.35
N LEU A 744 4.79 -7.42 4.64
CA LEU A 744 4.19 -8.71 4.24
C LEU A 744 3.03 -9.16 5.13
N ASP A 745 2.79 -8.46 6.22
CA ASP A 745 1.63 -8.60 7.10
C ASP A 745 0.35 -7.96 6.51
N ALA A 746 0.47 -7.24 5.39
CA ALA A 746 -0.61 -6.80 4.53
C ALA A 746 -0.78 -7.79 3.35
N PRO A 747 -1.79 -8.69 3.38
CA PRO A 747 -1.84 -9.83 2.45
C PRO A 747 -1.91 -9.46 0.98
N ARG A 748 -2.53 -8.32 0.66
CA ARG A 748 -2.63 -7.78 -0.71
C ARG A 748 -1.29 -7.30 -1.25
N VAL A 749 -0.50 -6.66 -0.39
CA VAL A 749 0.85 -6.21 -0.73
C VAL A 749 1.76 -7.43 -0.88
N ALA A 750 1.65 -8.40 0.03
CA ALA A 750 2.35 -9.68 -0.07
C ALA A 750 2.02 -10.41 -1.38
N LEU A 751 0.75 -10.45 -1.79
CA LEU A 751 0.32 -11.00 -3.09
C LEU A 751 1.07 -10.35 -4.26
N LEU A 752 1.09 -9.01 -4.33
CA LEU A 752 1.78 -8.31 -5.41
C LEU A 752 3.29 -8.61 -5.40
N PHE A 753 3.92 -8.54 -4.22
CA PHE A 753 5.34 -8.84 -4.05
C PHE A 753 5.70 -10.24 -4.52
N TYR A 754 4.99 -11.27 -4.03
CA TYR A 754 5.26 -12.64 -4.41
C TYR A 754 4.96 -12.88 -5.90
N LEU A 755 3.85 -12.36 -6.42
CA LEU A 755 3.52 -12.51 -7.84
C LEU A 755 4.63 -11.92 -8.73
N LEU A 756 5.11 -10.71 -8.41
CA LEU A 756 6.22 -10.07 -9.12
C LEU A 756 7.53 -10.86 -9.04
N ALA A 757 7.86 -11.42 -7.87
CA ALA A 757 9.01 -12.31 -7.73
C ALA A 757 8.87 -13.58 -8.58
N LEU A 758 7.68 -14.20 -8.59
CA LEU A 758 7.38 -15.40 -9.37
C LEU A 758 7.48 -15.16 -10.89
N MET A 759 7.13 -13.97 -11.38
CA MET A 759 7.31 -13.59 -12.79
C MET A 759 8.77 -13.66 -13.27
N GLY A 760 9.74 -13.62 -12.34
CA GLY A 760 11.17 -13.76 -12.62
C GLY A 760 11.70 -15.19 -12.69
N LEU A 761 10.89 -16.21 -12.39
CA LEU A 761 11.37 -17.59 -12.33
C LEU A 761 11.75 -18.14 -13.72
N PRO A 762 12.83 -18.93 -13.82
CA PRO A 762 13.27 -19.49 -15.09
C PRO A 762 12.26 -20.52 -15.63
N LEU A 763 12.04 -20.45 -16.95
CA LEU A 763 11.05 -21.27 -17.67
C LEU A 763 11.74 -22.29 -18.59
N GLN A 764 11.03 -23.37 -18.90
CA GLN A 764 11.36 -24.40 -19.87
C GLN A 764 10.20 -24.57 -20.84
N VAL A 765 10.51 -24.79 -22.12
CA VAL A 765 9.51 -25.07 -23.16
C VAL A 765 9.43 -26.58 -23.38
N GLU A 766 8.26 -27.19 -23.22
CA GLU A 766 8.03 -28.59 -23.58
C GLU A 766 7.94 -28.71 -25.12
N THR A 767 8.92 -29.39 -25.72
CA THR A 767 8.80 -29.91 -27.08
C THR A 767 7.87 -31.13 -27.06
N PRO A 768 6.88 -31.23 -27.96
CA PRO A 768 6.04 -32.41 -28.02
C PRO A 768 6.92 -33.64 -28.31
N PRO A 769 6.63 -34.81 -27.71
CA PRO A 769 7.32 -36.04 -28.10
C PRO A 769 7.11 -36.22 -29.60
N SER A 770 8.21 -36.27 -30.37
CA SER A 770 8.15 -36.62 -31.78
C SER A 770 7.40 -37.95 -31.87
N ARG A 771 6.30 -37.99 -32.62
CA ARG A 771 5.76 -39.27 -33.09
C ARG A 771 6.94 -39.95 -33.77
N ARG A 772 7.53 -40.97 -33.14
CA ARG A 772 8.39 -41.92 -33.83
C ARG A 772 7.54 -42.42 -35.00
N ARG A 773 7.77 -41.91 -36.20
CA ARG A 773 7.40 -42.63 -37.42
C ARG A 773 8.18 -43.92 -37.30
N SER A 774 7.52 -45.00 -36.91
CA SER A 774 7.95 -46.34 -37.25
C SER A 774 7.99 -46.37 -38.77
N VAL A 775 9.16 -46.06 -39.33
CA VAL A 775 9.51 -46.49 -40.67
C VAL A 775 9.59 -48.00 -40.52
N ALA A 776 8.50 -48.69 -40.89
CA ALA A 776 8.55 -50.10 -41.19
C ALA A 776 9.42 -50.22 -42.45
N VAL A 777 10.64 -50.70 -42.25
CA VAL A 777 11.49 -51.23 -43.30
C VAL A 777 11.11 -52.71 -43.45
N GLU A 778 10.73 -53.06 -44.68
CA GLU A 778 10.76 -54.37 -45.35
C GLU A 778 9.77 -55.48 -44.96
N GLY A 779 9.25 -56.09 -46.04
CA GLY A 779 8.25 -57.15 -46.14
C GLY A 779 7.51 -57.04 -47.45
#